data_AF-A0A183UUB4-F1
#
_entry.id   AF-A0A183UUB4-F1
#
_cell.length_a   1.000
_cell.length_b   1.000
_cell.length_c   1.000
_cell.angle_alpha   90.00
_cell.angle_beta   90.00
_cell.angle_gamma   90.00
#
_symmetry.space_group_name_H-M   'P 1'
#
loop_
_entity.id
_entity.type
_entity.pdbx_description
1 polymer ?
#
loop_
_entity_poly.entity_id
_entity_poly.type
_entity_poly.pdbx_seq_one_letter_code
_entity_poly.pdbx_strand_id
1 'polypeptide(L)'
;MNRDEGDDPMSSRILDEIVRRFALPSSLSDVGSQRSMSSFGADEAQVEGTASGAEGGHASTSESAVTRRSFAQSTTSSGDAHSLAMTALEWPGVDGVSAGRAAAIGALCRIVCSKTSRETLADSQLAQFYKVIHEALLEKDRLILCSVIYFGENMFRLSLKGVEVLLPLFVAAIDIILTESTKLHPSISEVEMRRACLRALSSIISWPTVFGSARIADPSHVSFSSSGYSIPEEHSTSYIELRPRIHRNLIYSLRHETDAANLHLTLAMCNILCEESCVYDMFFAEERVLKEQSGTNKGDVDDAEEDKGYCVSVLRSVVSAICDNMCKSQWSSDLSVCLAAIDCLNAITNIHPSMLFYRKDLSTGFLIVTSLCRFIDTQLMKPPPQHSRDLHSSVVAAYMSLAVWLCAAPLLVETESCLTTVAETIEFGIYGGKNLAISERKAASKRVHDAAEFLLYNLFTAVSRRRTNEIVDERRLLYTYGPQAIDTTQFRHFLLKQQTLISVREATKFTNISQGHPSLFFVVRTPHHAAAATLTRLYASPDVTSRQGVDENDNDSVSNCGNKTVVGCLPEPPKPFQIPASVCKPMCKLDSVIPPLHPTPETDKIIKDLSDIRRTMQGSESCIRASDDRNLWLREPLASELSKPIQPKPAAPDCDAGRVFLYDMGLISEEAFKAGDIVMLDSARSDEFYHDLHQMVDRSPTKLIQSVCIFYVRDGQKTAAEILENAMNLESVSSEFCAMLAELGEGVEVAAHPHWTGNWATAFSSERKPLEEQCTGDNFVLDGQSHCLWWADAHIEVAYTMPTERCRRRASELGSAESTAGDYNDEHSDPEGKLQRMVFGYFSFSSRTNAANVHNSR
;
A
#
# COMPACT_ATOMS: atom_id res chain seq x y z
N MET A 1 21.37 17.33 -8.85
CA MET A 1 21.74 17.01 -10.24
C MET A 1 23.23 16.72 -10.23
N ASN A 2 23.76 15.52 -10.46
CA ASN A 2 23.19 14.29 -10.99
C ASN A 2 23.67 13.09 -10.17
N ARG A 3 22.80 12.07 -10.15
CA ARG A 3 23.07 10.70 -9.71
C ARG A 3 23.96 10.04 -10.75
N ASP A 4 24.94 9.28 -10.28
CA ASP A 4 25.40 8.06 -10.96
C ASP A 4 25.50 6.99 -9.86
N GLU A 5 24.51 6.10 -9.83
CA GLU A 5 24.47 4.93 -8.98
C GLU A 5 25.24 3.81 -9.69
N GLY A 6 26.39 3.44 -9.11
CA GLY A 6 27.03 2.17 -9.43
C GLY A 6 26.16 1.00 -8.97
N ASP A 7 26.32 -0.15 -9.62
CA ASP A 7 25.66 -1.42 -9.25
C ASP A 7 25.66 -1.63 -7.74
N ASP A 8 24.48 -1.60 -7.13
CA ASP A 8 24.31 -1.67 -5.69
C ASP A 8 24.28 -3.16 -5.23
N PRO A 9 25.26 -3.63 -4.43
CA PRO A 9 25.27 -4.99 -3.89
C PRO A 9 24.08 -5.30 -2.95
N MET A 10 23.25 -4.32 -2.63
CA MET A 10 22.03 -4.43 -1.81
C MET A 10 20.89 -5.21 -2.49
N SER A 11 20.55 -4.91 -3.75
CA SER A 11 19.41 -5.53 -4.45
C SER A 11 19.62 -7.04 -4.63
N SER A 12 20.85 -7.47 -4.90
CA SER A 12 21.22 -8.88 -5.00
C SER A 12 21.02 -9.66 -3.69
N ARG A 13 21.24 -9.02 -2.52
CA ARG A 13 21.09 -9.68 -1.21
C ARG A 13 19.62 -9.88 -0.84
N ILE A 14 18.78 -8.89 -1.14
CA ILE A 14 17.32 -8.96 -0.93
C ILE A 14 16.73 -10.07 -1.79
N LEU A 15 17.11 -10.12 -3.07
CA LEU A 15 16.69 -11.18 -3.98
C LEU A 15 17.19 -12.55 -3.52
N ASP A 16 18.45 -12.68 -3.10
CA ASP A 16 18.98 -13.95 -2.59
C ASP A 16 18.22 -14.49 -1.39
N GLU A 17 17.83 -13.64 -0.42
CA GLU A 17 17.10 -14.10 0.78
C GLU A 17 15.65 -14.50 0.46
N ILE A 18 14.95 -13.71 -0.37
CA ILE A 18 13.60 -14.07 -0.82
C ILE A 18 13.65 -15.34 -1.67
N VAL A 19 14.59 -15.45 -2.61
CA VAL A 19 14.77 -16.64 -3.45
C VAL A 19 15.13 -17.85 -2.59
N ARG A 20 16.03 -17.76 -1.60
CA ARG A 20 16.35 -18.92 -0.73
C ARG A 20 15.14 -19.46 0.03
N ARG A 21 14.21 -18.61 0.44
CA ARG A 21 13.04 -19.01 1.25
C ARG A 21 11.85 -19.46 0.41
N PHE A 22 11.64 -18.84 -0.75
CA PHE A 22 10.48 -19.12 -1.61
C PHE A 22 10.82 -19.94 -2.86
N ALA A 23 12.11 -20.21 -3.15
CA ALA A 23 12.50 -21.19 -4.13
C ALA A 23 11.95 -22.56 -3.72
N LEU A 24 11.36 -23.26 -4.70
CA LEU A 24 10.98 -24.65 -4.55
C LEU A 24 12.22 -25.43 -4.10
N PRO A 25 12.20 -26.07 -2.91
CA PRO A 25 13.29 -26.97 -2.54
C PRO A 25 13.31 -28.09 -3.57
N SER A 26 14.41 -28.22 -4.29
CA SER A 26 14.73 -29.44 -5.02
C SER A 26 14.66 -30.60 -4.03
N SER A 27 13.67 -31.48 -4.23
CA SER A 27 13.26 -32.57 -3.36
C SER A 27 14.41 -33.31 -2.67
N LEU A 28 14.47 -33.24 -1.34
CA LEU A 28 15.17 -34.20 -0.49
C LEU A 28 14.10 -35.00 0.26
N SER A 29 13.54 -36.02 -0.38
CA SER A 29 12.75 -37.04 0.31
C SER A 29 13.65 -38.23 0.66
N ASP A 30 13.92 -38.39 1.95
CA ASP A 30 14.51 -39.59 2.51
C ASP A 30 13.40 -40.65 2.65
N VAL A 31 13.42 -41.68 1.80
CA VAL A 31 12.43 -42.76 1.82
C VAL A 31 12.90 -43.87 2.77
N GLY A 32 12.43 -43.79 4.01
CA GLY A 32 12.43 -44.90 4.96
C GLY A 32 11.14 -45.71 4.85
N SER A 33 11.17 -46.80 4.09
CA SER A 33 10.09 -47.76 3.87
C SER A 33 9.52 -48.36 5.17
N GLN A 34 8.20 -48.25 5.41
CA GLN A 34 7.43 -49.29 6.12
C GLN A 34 6.02 -49.46 5.54
N ARG A 35 5.65 -50.73 5.42
CA ARG A 35 4.45 -51.32 4.82
C ARG A 35 3.25 -51.32 5.77
N SER A 36 2.06 -51.46 5.14
CA SER A 36 0.80 -52.05 5.67
C SER A 36 -0.05 -51.10 6.54
N MET A 37 -1.39 -51.05 6.52
CA MET A 37 -2.45 -51.97 6.06
C MET A 37 -3.67 -51.21 5.48
N SER A 38 -4.42 -51.95 4.67
CA SER A 38 -5.78 -51.74 4.15
C SER A 38 -6.87 -51.41 5.18
N SER A 39 -7.88 -50.62 4.77
CA SER A 39 -9.29 -51.06 4.85
C SER A 39 -10.20 -50.25 3.92
N PHE A 40 -10.96 -50.97 3.11
CA PHE A 40 -12.17 -50.55 2.39
C PHE A 40 -13.28 -50.13 3.38
N GLY A 41 -14.16 -49.24 2.93
CA GLY A 41 -15.45 -48.97 3.57
C GLY A 41 -16.18 -47.81 2.90
N ALA A 42 -17.00 -48.13 1.90
CA ALA A 42 -18.02 -47.25 1.36
C ALA A 42 -19.15 -47.06 2.38
N ASP A 43 -19.81 -45.90 2.37
CA ASP A 43 -21.27 -45.85 2.51
C ASP A 43 -21.83 -44.51 2.00
N GLU A 44 -22.75 -44.64 1.05
CA GLU A 44 -23.74 -43.63 0.65
C GLU A 44 -24.84 -43.57 1.71
N ALA A 45 -25.36 -42.37 2.00
CA ALA A 45 -26.71 -42.22 2.51
C ALA A 45 -27.29 -40.84 2.16
N GLN A 46 -28.25 -40.86 1.23
CA GLN A 46 -29.31 -39.86 1.10
C GLN A 46 -30.20 -39.89 2.33
N VAL A 47 -30.65 -38.72 2.82
CA VAL A 47 -31.97 -38.56 3.44
C VAL A 47 -32.54 -37.19 3.08
N GLU A 48 -33.78 -37.24 2.57
CA GLU A 48 -34.65 -36.15 2.16
C GLU A 48 -35.17 -35.30 3.32
N GLY A 49 -35.43 -34.02 3.02
CA GLY A 49 -36.72 -33.38 3.27
C GLY A 49 -37.01 -32.81 4.67
N THR A 50 -37.08 -31.49 4.78
CA THR A 50 -38.35 -30.79 5.04
C THR A 50 -38.19 -29.27 4.92
N ALA A 51 -39.16 -28.67 4.25
CA ALA A 51 -39.28 -27.25 3.97
C ALA A 51 -39.84 -26.47 5.17
N SER A 52 -39.40 -25.24 5.33
CA SER A 52 -40.29 -24.11 5.70
C SER A 52 -39.64 -22.80 5.23
N GLY A 53 -40.39 -22.04 4.43
CA GLY A 53 -39.95 -20.77 3.88
C GLY A 53 -40.33 -19.59 4.78
N ALA A 54 -39.66 -18.46 4.55
CA ALA A 54 -40.26 -17.12 4.47
C ALA A 54 -39.16 -16.09 4.16
N GLU A 55 -39.38 -15.34 3.07
CA GLU A 55 -39.25 -13.87 2.95
C GLU A 55 -38.03 -13.21 3.62
N GLY A 56 -37.11 -12.56 2.89
CA GLY A 56 -37.38 -11.43 2.02
C GLY A 56 -37.19 -10.13 2.81
N GLY A 57 -36.03 -9.47 2.68
CA GLY A 57 -35.76 -8.22 3.39
C GLY A 57 -34.38 -7.64 3.14
N HIS A 58 -34.18 -7.03 1.96
CA HIS A 58 -33.16 -6.01 1.77
C HIS A 58 -33.45 -4.82 2.70
N ALA A 59 -32.44 -4.35 3.43
CA ALA A 59 -32.49 -3.04 4.08
C ALA A 59 -31.16 -2.32 3.87
N SER A 60 -31.15 -1.46 2.84
CA SER A 60 -30.28 -0.29 2.79
C SER A 60 -30.80 0.73 3.80
N THR A 61 -29.93 1.33 4.61
CA THR A 61 -30.22 2.62 5.23
C THR A 61 -28.94 3.42 5.40
N SER A 62 -28.67 4.27 4.42
CA SER A 62 -28.28 5.64 4.71
C SER A 62 -29.41 6.29 5.50
N GLU A 63 -29.13 6.92 6.64
CA GLU A 63 -29.64 8.25 6.97
C GLU A 63 -29.14 8.73 8.33
N SER A 64 -28.63 9.96 8.29
CA SER A 64 -28.35 10.86 9.38
C SER A 64 -29.65 11.22 10.13
N ALA A 65 -29.88 10.59 11.28
CA ALA A 65 -30.94 11.02 12.20
C ALA A 65 -30.33 11.78 13.40
N VAL A 66 -30.28 13.10 13.29
CA VAL A 66 -30.17 13.99 14.45
C VAL A 66 -31.39 13.75 15.33
N THR A 67 -31.23 13.05 16.45
CA THR A 67 -32.33 12.82 17.40
C THR A 67 -32.68 14.13 18.09
N ARG A 68 -33.71 14.80 17.58
CA ARG A 68 -34.38 15.95 18.23
C ARG A 68 -35.01 15.43 19.52
N ARG A 69 -34.33 15.59 20.67
CA ARG A 69 -34.88 15.24 21.99
C ARG A 69 -36.03 16.21 22.31
N SER A 70 -37.27 15.76 22.11
CA SER A 70 -38.51 16.52 22.32
C SER A 70 -38.90 16.57 23.80
N PHE A 71 -39.52 17.68 24.19
CA PHE A 71 -39.94 18.13 25.52
C PHE A 71 -41.17 17.39 26.11
N ALA A 72 -41.69 16.36 25.45
CA ALA A 72 -43.05 15.84 25.69
C ALA A 72 -43.15 14.60 26.59
N GLN A 73 -42.39 14.52 27.69
CA GLN A 73 -42.62 13.50 28.75
C GLN A 73 -42.73 14.08 30.16
N SER A 74 -42.96 15.38 30.30
CA SER A 74 -43.07 16.01 31.63
C SER A 74 -44.24 16.98 31.73
N THR A 75 -45.47 16.57 31.44
CA THR A 75 -46.70 17.18 32.01
C THR A 75 -47.96 16.43 31.54
N THR A 76 -48.50 15.57 32.40
CA THR A 76 -49.90 15.06 32.57
C THR A 76 -49.75 13.64 33.18
N SER A 77 -50.36 13.21 34.27
CA SER A 77 -51.59 13.59 34.96
C SER A 77 -51.53 13.18 36.44
N SER A 78 -52.37 13.82 37.27
CA SER A 78 -52.72 13.38 38.61
C SER A 78 -53.46 12.03 38.60
N GLY A 79 -53.21 11.21 39.63
CA GLY A 79 -54.08 10.11 40.05
C GLY A 79 -53.63 8.72 39.58
N ASP A 80 -52.74 8.09 40.34
CA ASP A 80 -53.03 6.79 40.98
C ASP A 80 -51.85 6.37 41.86
N ALA A 81 -52.13 6.26 43.16
CA ALA A 81 -51.26 5.64 44.12
C ALA A 81 -51.31 4.13 43.91
N HIS A 82 -50.20 3.50 43.53
CA HIS A 82 -49.71 2.23 44.10
C HIS A 82 -48.36 1.84 43.45
N SER A 83 -47.28 2.17 44.16
CA SER A 83 -46.10 1.33 44.39
C SER A 83 -45.43 0.63 43.19
N LEU A 84 -44.36 1.25 42.68
CA LEU A 84 -43.03 0.65 42.77
C LEU A 84 -42.08 1.76 43.23
N ALA A 85 -41.95 1.86 44.54
CA ALA A 85 -40.87 2.60 45.18
C ALA A 85 -39.54 1.98 44.71
N MET A 86 -38.90 2.59 43.71
CA MET A 86 -37.45 2.58 43.71
C MET A 86 -37.05 3.43 44.90
N THR A 87 -36.74 2.73 45.99
CA THR A 87 -35.97 3.23 47.12
C THR A 87 -34.95 4.21 46.58
N ALA A 88 -34.97 5.45 47.08
CA ALA A 88 -33.85 6.35 46.93
C ALA A 88 -32.62 5.59 47.43
N LEU A 89 -31.86 4.99 46.50
CA LEU A 89 -30.49 4.61 46.76
C LEU A 89 -29.81 5.95 47.00
N GLU A 90 -29.74 6.37 48.26
CA GLU A 90 -28.79 7.38 48.68
C GLU A 90 -27.45 6.93 48.14
N TRP A 91 -26.96 7.64 47.12
CA TRP A 91 -25.58 7.53 46.69
C TRP A 91 -24.74 7.98 47.89
N PRO A 92 -24.00 7.08 48.55
CA PRO A 92 -23.30 7.44 49.77
C PRO A 92 -22.22 8.48 49.41
N GLY A 93 -22.40 9.72 49.85
CA GLY A 93 -21.41 10.79 49.69
C GLY A 93 -21.69 11.86 48.64
N VAL A 94 -22.87 11.90 48.00
CA VAL A 94 -23.23 13.03 47.11
C VAL A 94 -24.03 14.08 47.89
N ASP A 95 -23.47 15.28 48.06
CA ASP A 95 -24.16 16.42 48.67
C ASP A 95 -25.37 16.83 47.82
N GLY A 96 -26.55 16.96 48.45
CA GLY A 96 -27.78 17.42 47.80
C GLY A 96 -27.64 18.80 47.17
N VAL A 97 -26.76 19.66 47.71
CA VAL A 97 -26.44 20.97 47.12
C VAL A 97 -25.67 20.79 45.80
N SER A 98 -24.61 19.97 45.77
CA SER A 98 -23.88 19.67 44.53
C SER A 98 -24.77 19.02 43.48
N ALA A 99 -25.68 18.11 43.88
CA ALA A 99 -26.64 17.50 42.97
C ALA A 99 -27.62 18.53 42.36
N GLY A 100 -28.15 19.45 43.18
CA GLY A 100 -28.99 20.54 42.70
C GLY A 100 -28.26 21.48 41.74
N ARG A 101 -27.01 21.84 42.05
CA ARG A 101 -26.16 22.68 41.19
C ARG A 101 -25.84 22.00 39.87
N ALA A 102 -25.47 20.72 39.90
CA ALA A 102 -25.21 19.92 38.70
C ALA A 102 -26.44 19.87 37.77
N ALA A 103 -27.64 19.65 38.32
CA ALA A 103 -28.88 19.66 37.55
C ALA A 103 -29.20 21.02 36.92
N ALA A 104 -28.99 22.12 37.66
CA ALA A 104 -29.21 23.48 37.16
C ALA A 104 -28.23 23.84 36.03
N ILE A 105 -26.94 23.52 36.20
CA ILE A 105 -25.91 23.72 35.18
C ILE A 105 -26.19 22.86 33.94
N GLY A 106 -26.57 21.59 34.13
CA GLY A 106 -26.98 20.72 33.02
C GLY A 106 -28.21 21.22 32.27
N ALA A 107 -29.15 21.89 32.95
CA ALA A 107 -30.27 22.56 32.30
C ALA A 107 -29.82 23.77 31.48
N LEU A 108 -28.93 24.62 32.03
CA LEU A 108 -28.36 25.77 31.31
C LEU A 108 -27.58 25.33 30.07
N CYS A 109 -26.70 24.34 30.19
CA CYS A 109 -25.96 23.79 29.05
C CYS A 109 -26.91 23.27 27.96
N ARG A 110 -27.98 22.56 28.32
CA ARG A 110 -28.98 22.08 27.33
C ARG A 110 -29.68 23.23 26.62
N ILE A 111 -30.10 24.26 27.35
CA ILE A 111 -30.78 25.42 26.75
C ILE A 111 -29.86 26.09 25.74
N VAL A 112 -28.65 26.45 26.15
CA VAL A 112 -27.69 27.14 25.27
C VAL A 112 -27.24 26.25 24.12
N CYS A 113 -26.98 24.96 24.38
CA CYS A 113 -26.54 24.01 23.35
C CYS A 113 -27.65 23.56 22.39
N SER A 114 -28.92 23.87 22.68
CA SER A 114 -30.05 23.60 21.79
C SER A 114 -30.28 24.70 20.75
N LYS A 115 -29.51 25.80 20.83
CA LYS A 115 -29.60 26.94 19.93
C LYS A 115 -29.55 26.51 18.46
N THR A 116 -30.53 26.94 17.68
CA THR A 116 -30.57 26.76 16.22
C THR A 116 -29.86 27.90 15.50
N SER A 117 -29.44 27.69 14.25
CA SER A 117 -28.65 28.65 13.46
C SER A 117 -29.31 30.03 13.25
N ARG A 118 -30.61 30.16 13.49
CA ARG A 118 -31.38 31.43 13.33
C ARG A 118 -31.58 32.19 14.64
N GLU A 119 -31.30 31.57 15.78
CA GLU A 119 -31.51 32.21 17.08
C GLU A 119 -30.30 33.08 17.43
N THR A 120 -30.53 34.27 17.98
CA THR A 120 -29.46 35.16 18.47
C THR A 120 -29.54 35.24 19.99
N LEU A 121 -28.43 34.95 20.67
CA LEU A 121 -28.31 35.12 22.12
C LEU A 121 -27.65 36.47 22.37
N ALA A 122 -28.17 37.25 23.32
CA ALA A 122 -27.61 38.55 23.64
C ALA A 122 -26.22 38.39 24.29
N ASP A 123 -25.28 39.29 23.98
CA ASP A 123 -23.91 39.27 24.53
C ASP A 123 -23.90 39.25 26.07
N SER A 124 -24.84 39.93 26.72
CA SER A 124 -24.98 39.92 28.18
C SER A 124 -25.42 38.56 28.75
N GLN A 125 -26.27 37.83 28.03
CA GLN A 125 -26.70 36.48 28.42
C GLN A 125 -25.57 35.48 28.25
N LEU A 126 -24.81 35.59 27.16
CA LEU A 126 -23.63 34.76 26.92
C LEU A 126 -22.55 35.02 27.97
N ALA A 127 -22.26 36.28 28.30
CA ALA A 127 -21.30 36.63 29.34
C ALA A 127 -21.68 36.03 30.71
N GLN A 128 -22.97 36.11 31.09
CA GLN A 128 -23.45 35.52 32.34
C GLN A 128 -23.39 34.00 32.32
N PHE A 129 -23.73 33.37 31.20
CA PHE A 129 -23.60 31.93 31.02
C PHE A 129 -22.14 31.48 31.16
N TYR A 130 -21.21 32.12 30.44
CA TYR A 130 -19.79 31.78 30.52
C TYR A 130 -19.24 31.99 31.93
N LYS A 131 -19.63 33.06 32.63
CA LYS A 131 -19.22 33.27 34.03
C LYS A 131 -19.62 32.08 34.92
N VAL A 132 -20.88 31.63 34.83
CA VAL A 132 -21.39 30.49 35.61
C VAL A 132 -20.65 29.21 35.26
N ILE A 133 -20.43 28.93 33.96
CA ILE A 133 -19.70 27.73 33.54
C ILE A 133 -18.21 27.81 33.93
N HIS A 134 -17.59 28.98 33.85
CA HIS A 134 -16.21 29.20 34.26
C HIS A 134 -16.02 28.93 35.76
N GLU A 135 -16.88 29.49 36.61
CA GLU A 135 -16.89 29.21 38.06
C GLU A 135 -17.10 27.71 38.33
N ALA A 136 -18.04 27.07 37.63
CA ALA A 136 -18.29 25.63 37.74
C ALA A 136 -17.06 24.76 37.36
N LEU A 137 -16.32 25.16 36.33
CA LEU A 137 -15.09 24.45 35.91
C LEU A 137 -13.93 24.67 36.89
N LEU A 138 -13.85 25.86 37.52
CA LEU A 138 -12.81 26.18 38.52
C LEU A 138 -12.96 25.37 39.82
N GLU A 139 -14.19 25.13 40.26
CA GLU A 139 -14.46 24.39 41.50
C GLU A 139 -14.03 22.92 41.44
N LYS A 140 -13.98 22.34 40.23
CA LYS A 140 -13.60 20.94 39.98
C LYS A 140 -14.46 19.92 40.75
N ASP A 141 -15.70 20.27 41.11
CA ASP A 141 -16.67 19.31 41.64
C ASP A 141 -17.05 18.30 40.54
N ARG A 142 -16.81 17.03 40.82
CA ARG A 142 -16.90 15.94 39.83
C ARG A 142 -18.28 15.84 39.20
N LEU A 143 -19.34 15.98 39.99
CA LEU A 143 -20.72 15.85 39.53
C LEU A 143 -21.10 17.01 38.62
N ILE A 144 -20.63 18.22 38.96
CA ILE A 144 -20.79 19.42 38.16
C ILE A 144 -20.02 19.30 36.84
N LEU A 145 -18.75 18.88 36.87
CA LEU A 145 -17.93 18.69 35.66
C LEU A 145 -18.59 17.71 34.69
N CYS A 146 -19.10 16.58 35.19
CA CYS A 146 -19.82 15.61 34.38
C CYS A 146 -21.06 16.23 33.72
N SER A 147 -21.81 17.04 34.46
CA SER A 147 -23.00 17.72 33.93
C SER A 147 -22.63 18.76 32.88
N VAL A 148 -21.56 19.55 33.10
CA VAL A 148 -21.07 20.54 32.13
C VAL A 148 -20.67 19.85 30.83
N ILE A 149 -19.85 18.80 30.89
CA ILE A 149 -19.33 18.13 29.69
C ILE A 149 -20.42 17.35 28.97
N TYR A 150 -21.23 16.56 29.68
CA TYR A 150 -22.26 15.72 29.05
C TYR A 150 -23.36 16.54 28.37
N PHE A 151 -23.86 17.58 29.04
CA PHE A 151 -24.91 18.43 28.48
C PHE A 151 -24.37 19.57 27.60
N GLY A 152 -23.08 19.87 27.71
CA GLY A 152 -22.37 20.91 26.96
C GLY A 152 -21.52 20.38 25.79
N GLU A 153 -21.65 19.11 25.40
CA GLU A 153 -20.79 18.48 24.38
C GLU A 153 -20.75 19.22 23.03
N ASN A 154 -21.79 20.01 22.71
CA ASN A 154 -21.89 20.77 21.45
C ASN A 154 -21.55 22.26 21.60
N MET A 155 -21.14 22.73 22.79
CA MET A 155 -20.94 24.15 23.08
C MET A 155 -19.97 24.83 22.09
N PHE A 156 -18.84 24.19 21.78
CA PHE A 156 -17.83 24.73 20.85
C PHE A 156 -18.22 24.57 19.37
N ARG A 157 -19.19 23.71 19.05
CA ARG A 157 -19.70 23.53 17.67
C ARG A 157 -20.66 24.63 17.23
N LEU A 158 -21.21 25.38 18.18
CA LEU A 158 -22.22 26.42 17.93
C LEU A 158 -21.63 27.79 17.56
N SER A 159 -20.30 27.91 17.51
CA SER A 159 -19.59 29.15 17.19
C SER A 159 -20.11 30.36 18.00
N LEU A 160 -20.37 30.14 19.30
CA LEU A 160 -20.82 31.20 20.19
C LEU A 160 -19.69 32.20 20.40
N LYS A 161 -20.00 33.50 20.28
CA LYS A 161 -19.05 34.58 20.50
C LYS A 161 -18.45 34.48 21.91
N GLY A 162 -17.12 34.46 22.05
CA GLY A 162 -16.43 34.46 23.34
C GLY A 162 -16.35 33.12 24.06
N VAL A 163 -16.76 32.01 23.42
CA VAL A 163 -16.76 30.67 24.04
C VAL A 163 -15.34 30.17 24.36
N GLU A 164 -14.34 30.67 23.63
CA GLU A 164 -12.93 30.34 23.78
C GLU A 164 -12.40 30.56 25.19
N VAL A 165 -12.99 31.50 25.94
CA VAL A 165 -12.65 31.80 27.34
C VAL A 165 -12.81 30.58 28.26
N LEU A 166 -13.71 29.66 27.92
CA LEU A 166 -13.92 28.43 28.70
C LEU A 166 -12.92 27.32 28.35
N LEU A 167 -12.25 27.41 27.20
CA LEU A 167 -11.54 26.30 26.58
C LEU A 167 -10.43 25.70 27.47
N PRO A 168 -9.53 26.48 28.10
CA PRO A 168 -8.44 25.89 28.91
C PRO A 168 -8.96 25.07 30.10
N LEU A 169 -9.98 25.58 30.80
CA LEU A 169 -10.61 24.89 31.92
C LEU A 169 -11.48 23.71 31.45
N PHE A 170 -12.11 23.83 30.27
CA PHE A 170 -12.92 22.75 29.72
C PHE A 170 -12.07 21.54 29.33
N VAL A 171 -10.94 21.76 28.65
CA VAL A 171 -9.96 20.69 28.35
C VAL A 171 -9.41 20.10 29.66
N ALA A 172 -9.23 20.93 30.69
CA ALA A 172 -8.81 20.46 32.01
C ALA A 172 -9.84 19.55 32.69
N ALA A 173 -11.12 19.89 32.59
CA ALA A 173 -12.20 19.07 33.10
C ALA A 173 -12.28 17.72 32.37
N ILE A 174 -12.10 17.71 31.04
CA ILE A 174 -12.08 16.46 30.25
C ILE A 174 -10.96 15.52 30.72
N ASP A 175 -9.76 16.05 30.94
CA ASP A 175 -8.60 15.31 31.45
C ASP A 175 -8.88 14.65 32.82
N ILE A 176 -9.53 15.39 33.73
CA ILE A 176 -9.95 14.86 35.04
C ILE A 176 -10.96 13.72 34.85
N ILE A 177 -12.00 13.93 34.05
CA ILE A 177 -13.08 12.94 33.88
C ILE A 177 -12.57 11.67 33.18
N LEU A 178 -11.74 11.80 32.15
CA LEU A 178 -11.21 10.65 31.41
C LEU A 178 -10.32 9.78 32.29
N THR A 179 -9.49 10.38 33.15
CA THR A 179 -8.50 9.66 33.97
C THR A 179 -9.08 9.03 35.23
N GLU A 180 -10.28 9.41 35.64
CA GLU A 180 -10.93 8.90 36.84
C GLU A 180 -11.64 7.55 36.60
N SER A 181 -11.43 6.60 37.51
CA SER A 181 -11.90 5.20 37.39
C SER A 181 -13.13 4.86 38.24
N THR A 182 -13.73 5.83 38.92
CA THR A 182 -14.91 5.63 39.80
C THR A 182 -16.20 6.04 39.10
N LYS A 183 -17.36 5.56 39.57
CA LYS A 183 -18.67 5.98 39.01
C LYS A 183 -18.84 7.50 39.15
N LEU A 184 -18.70 8.19 38.03
CA LEU A 184 -18.61 9.64 37.93
C LEU A 184 -19.94 10.38 38.16
N HIS A 185 -21.03 9.82 37.65
CA HIS A 185 -22.36 10.43 37.72
C HIS A 185 -23.44 9.34 37.94
N PRO A 186 -24.45 9.58 38.79
CA PRO A 186 -25.44 8.57 39.15
C PRO A 186 -26.38 8.15 38.00
N SER A 187 -26.60 9.05 37.03
CA SER A 187 -27.57 8.85 35.93
C SER A 187 -26.95 8.69 34.54
N ILE A 188 -25.63 8.79 34.41
CA ILE A 188 -24.93 8.74 33.11
C ILE A 188 -23.98 7.55 33.16
N SER A 189 -24.03 6.68 32.13
CA SER A 189 -23.11 5.55 32.06
C SER A 189 -21.68 6.03 31.76
N GLU A 190 -20.69 5.27 32.22
CA GLU A 190 -19.27 5.59 32.01
C GLU A 190 -18.91 5.68 30.53
N VAL A 191 -19.45 4.77 29.71
CA VAL A 191 -19.25 4.76 28.25
C VAL A 191 -19.80 6.03 27.59
N GLU A 192 -21.02 6.46 27.97
CA GLU A 192 -21.62 7.69 27.44
C GLU A 192 -20.90 8.94 27.93
N MET A 193 -20.38 8.93 29.16
CA MET A 193 -19.59 10.03 29.69
C MET A 193 -18.27 10.18 28.92
N ARG A 194 -17.55 9.07 28.69
CA ARG A 194 -16.35 9.06 27.83
C ARG A 194 -16.67 9.51 26.41
N ARG A 195 -17.79 9.05 25.85
CA ARG A 195 -18.26 9.48 24.52
C ARG A 195 -18.50 10.98 24.45
N ALA A 196 -19.11 11.57 25.48
CA ALA A 196 -19.32 13.02 25.55
C ALA A 196 -17.98 13.78 25.64
N CYS A 197 -17.03 13.31 26.44
CA CYS A 197 -15.67 13.85 26.48
C CYS A 197 -14.99 13.82 25.10
N LEU A 198 -15.03 12.68 24.40
CA LEU A 198 -14.44 12.52 23.08
C LEU A 198 -15.13 13.39 22.03
N ARG A 199 -16.46 13.53 22.07
CA ARG A 199 -17.21 14.42 21.18
C ARG A 199 -16.86 15.89 21.43
N ALA A 200 -16.72 16.29 22.69
CA ALA A 200 -16.27 17.63 23.01
C ALA A 200 -14.85 17.89 22.50
N LEU A 201 -13.89 16.96 22.72
CA LEU A 201 -12.54 17.05 22.16
C LEU A 201 -12.55 17.14 20.63
N SER A 202 -13.38 16.34 19.96
CA SER A 202 -13.48 16.37 18.48
C SER A 202 -13.88 17.74 17.93
N SER A 203 -14.63 18.54 18.70
CA SER A 203 -15.06 19.86 18.26
C SER A 203 -13.97 20.94 18.35
N ILE A 204 -12.89 20.66 19.10
CA ILE A 204 -11.81 21.60 19.38
C ILE A 204 -10.43 21.08 18.94
N ILE A 205 -10.37 19.88 18.33
CA ILE A 205 -9.12 19.17 18.04
C ILE A 205 -8.14 19.98 17.18
N SER A 206 -8.64 20.73 16.20
CA SER A 206 -7.85 21.57 15.28
C SER A 206 -7.61 22.99 15.81
N TRP A 207 -8.23 23.40 16.91
CA TRP A 207 -8.11 24.78 17.41
C TRP A 207 -6.66 25.16 17.80
N PRO A 208 -5.87 24.29 18.46
CA PRO A 208 -4.48 24.60 18.78
C PRO A 208 -3.62 24.95 17.57
N THR A 209 -3.79 24.24 16.46
CA THR A 209 -3.02 24.43 15.22
C THR A 209 -3.57 25.57 14.37
N VAL A 210 -4.90 25.70 14.28
CA VAL A 210 -5.54 26.78 13.50
C VAL A 210 -5.25 28.17 14.09
N PHE A 211 -5.31 28.33 15.42
CA PHE A 211 -5.10 29.62 16.08
C PHE A 211 -3.65 29.84 16.54
N GLY A 212 -2.84 28.78 16.64
CA GLY A 212 -1.42 28.84 16.94
C GLY A 212 -1.08 29.63 18.20
N SER A 213 -0.27 30.68 18.05
CA SER A 213 0.21 31.53 19.14
C SER A 213 -0.81 32.57 19.66
N ALA A 214 -2.01 32.64 19.06
CA ALA A 214 -3.07 33.51 19.58
C ALA A 214 -3.37 33.19 21.05
N ARG A 215 -3.72 34.22 21.83
CA ARG A 215 -3.91 34.13 23.28
C ARG A 215 -5.39 34.11 23.65
N ILE A 216 -5.74 33.25 24.58
CA ILE A 216 -7.04 33.20 25.26
C ILE A 216 -6.89 33.96 26.58
N ALA A 217 -7.74 34.97 26.79
CA ALA A 217 -7.75 35.75 28.02
C ALA A 217 -8.35 34.97 29.19
N ASP A 218 -7.70 35.00 30.35
CA ASP A 218 -8.29 34.53 31.59
C ASP A 218 -9.27 35.60 32.14
N PRO A 219 -10.58 35.29 32.24
CA PRO A 219 -11.59 36.25 32.68
C PRO A 219 -11.47 36.61 34.17
N SER A 220 -10.71 35.85 34.96
CA SER A 220 -10.50 36.11 36.39
C SER A 220 -9.47 37.20 36.68
N HIS A 221 -8.65 37.58 35.68
CA HIS A 221 -7.54 38.53 35.84
C HIS A 221 -7.60 39.74 34.86
N VAL A 222 -8.78 40.04 34.30
CA VAL A 222 -8.96 41.16 33.35
C VAL A 222 -8.92 42.51 34.06
N SER A 223 -7.85 43.28 33.84
CA SER A 223 -7.72 44.68 34.27
C SER A 223 -8.19 45.63 33.16
N PHE A 224 -9.16 46.49 33.43
CA PHE A 224 -9.55 47.55 32.49
C PHE A 224 -8.56 48.73 32.57
N SER A 225 -7.75 48.95 31.53
CA SER A 225 -6.95 50.16 31.36
C SER A 225 -7.63 51.13 30.38
N SER A 226 -7.39 52.43 30.56
CA SER A 226 -7.97 53.52 29.76
C SER A 226 -7.43 53.63 28.31
N SER A 227 -6.53 52.73 27.88
CA SER A 227 -5.88 52.77 26.55
C SER A 227 -6.24 51.63 25.60
N GLY A 228 -7.15 50.72 25.99
CA GLY A 228 -7.59 49.59 25.16
C GLY A 228 -7.45 48.24 25.88
N TYR A 229 -7.94 47.18 25.22
CA TYR A 229 -7.80 45.80 25.68
C TYR A 229 -6.34 45.35 25.58
N SER A 230 -5.63 45.28 26.71
CA SER A 230 -4.31 44.64 26.80
C SER A 230 -4.42 43.42 27.73
N ILE A 231 -4.22 42.21 27.19
CA ILE A 231 -4.18 40.97 27.97
C ILE A 231 -2.78 40.85 28.56
N PRO A 232 -2.60 40.84 29.89
CA PRO A 232 -1.28 40.61 30.50
C PRO A 232 -0.76 39.21 30.14
N GLU A 233 0.49 39.11 29.66
CA GLU A 233 1.08 37.83 29.21
C GLU A 233 1.09 36.75 30.31
N GLU A 234 1.22 37.15 31.59
CA GLU A 234 1.25 36.24 32.74
C GLU A 234 -0.08 35.53 33.04
N HIS A 235 -1.20 35.98 32.45
CA HIS A 235 -2.55 35.47 32.72
C HIS A 235 -3.30 35.07 31.44
N SER A 236 -2.58 34.59 30.43
CA SER A 236 -3.17 34.16 29.17
C SER A 236 -2.54 32.88 28.62
N THR A 237 -3.39 31.95 28.18
CA THR A 237 -2.96 30.68 27.60
C THR A 237 -2.99 30.81 26.08
N SER A 238 -1.91 30.44 25.40
CA SER A 238 -1.95 30.38 23.93
C SER A 238 -2.70 29.13 23.47
N TYR A 239 -3.34 29.17 22.30
CA TYR A 239 -4.07 27.99 21.78
C TYR A 239 -3.14 26.78 21.62
N ILE A 240 -1.92 27.00 21.15
CA ILE A 240 -0.94 25.93 20.94
C ILE A 240 -0.51 25.23 22.24
N GLU A 241 -0.56 25.90 23.40
CA GLU A 241 -0.29 25.30 24.72
C GLU A 241 -1.33 24.24 25.13
N LEU A 242 -2.51 24.23 24.50
CA LEU A 242 -3.53 23.21 24.74
C LEU A 242 -3.26 21.91 23.98
N ARG A 243 -2.47 21.96 22.90
CA ARG A 243 -2.15 20.81 22.04
C ARG A 243 -1.60 19.62 22.84
N PRO A 244 -0.62 19.79 23.77
CA PRO A 244 -0.09 18.66 24.51
C PRO A 244 -1.08 18.00 25.46
N ARG A 245 -2.03 18.76 26.00
CA ARG A 245 -3.06 18.22 26.88
C ARG A 245 -4.09 17.42 26.10
N ILE A 246 -4.52 17.93 24.94
CA ILE A 246 -5.41 17.21 24.03
C ILE A 246 -4.75 15.92 23.56
N HIS A 247 -3.49 15.99 23.12
CA HIS A 247 -2.69 14.82 22.75
C HIS A 247 -2.66 13.78 23.89
N ARG A 248 -2.32 14.18 25.12
CA ARG A 248 -2.30 13.28 26.28
C ARG A 248 -3.65 12.61 26.52
N ASN A 249 -4.74 13.37 26.47
CA ASN A 249 -6.09 12.84 26.66
C ASN A 249 -6.44 11.78 25.62
N LEU A 250 -6.09 12.01 24.34
CA LEU A 250 -6.32 11.04 23.27
C LEU A 250 -5.50 9.77 23.46
N ILE A 251 -4.21 9.87 23.82
CA ILE A 251 -3.37 8.70 24.11
C ILE A 251 -3.92 7.92 25.31
N TYR A 252 -4.41 8.61 26.33
CA TYR A 252 -5.07 7.95 27.46
C TYR A 252 -6.30 7.17 27.02
N SER A 253 -7.20 7.80 26.25
CA SER A 253 -8.39 7.15 25.69
C SER A 253 -8.02 5.95 24.83
N LEU A 254 -7.02 6.08 23.96
CA LEU A 254 -6.56 5.01 23.07
C LEU A 254 -6.03 3.79 23.84
N ARG A 255 -5.47 3.99 25.04
CA ARG A 255 -4.92 2.91 25.88
C ARG A 255 -5.94 2.24 26.78
N HIS A 256 -7.05 2.90 27.12
CA HIS A 256 -7.99 2.46 28.16
C HIS A 256 -9.44 2.32 27.72
N GLU A 257 -9.82 2.89 26.57
CA GLU A 257 -11.19 2.79 26.07
C GLU A 257 -11.54 1.37 25.65
N THR A 258 -12.76 0.98 25.96
CA THR A 258 -13.24 -0.39 25.77
C THR A 258 -14.43 -0.50 24.82
N ASP A 259 -15.17 0.60 24.64
CA ASP A 259 -16.28 0.68 23.69
C ASP A 259 -15.78 0.90 22.26
N ALA A 260 -16.24 0.05 21.32
CA ALA A 260 -15.80 0.10 19.92
C ALA A 260 -16.10 1.45 19.24
N ALA A 261 -17.27 2.05 19.50
CA ALA A 261 -17.63 3.34 18.89
C ALA A 261 -16.76 4.50 19.43
N ASN A 262 -16.46 4.49 20.73
CA ASN A 262 -15.53 5.45 21.31
C ASN A 262 -14.09 5.25 20.81
N LEU A 263 -13.65 4.00 20.61
CA LEU A 263 -12.35 3.70 19.99
C LEU A 263 -12.26 4.23 18.56
N HIS A 264 -13.29 4.03 17.74
CA HIS A 264 -13.34 4.56 16.38
C HIS A 264 -13.22 6.09 16.37
N LEU A 265 -13.96 6.77 17.26
CA LEU A 265 -13.88 8.23 17.39
C LEU A 265 -12.48 8.68 17.84
N THR A 266 -11.85 7.93 18.75
CA THR A 266 -10.49 8.23 19.23
C THR A 266 -9.45 8.06 18.13
N LEU A 267 -9.50 6.95 17.38
CA LEU A 267 -8.61 6.69 16.24
C LEU A 267 -8.75 7.76 15.15
N ALA A 268 -9.98 8.16 14.81
CA ALA A 268 -10.22 9.22 13.85
C ALA A 268 -9.64 10.57 14.32
N MET A 269 -9.80 10.93 15.60
CA MET A 269 -9.20 12.15 16.15
C MET A 269 -7.67 12.09 16.18
N CYS A 270 -7.07 10.92 16.43
CA CYS A 270 -5.62 10.75 16.36
C CYS A 270 -5.08 11.04 14.94
N ASN A 271 -5.76 10.56 13.89
CA ASN A 271 -5.39 10.89 12.50
C ASN A 271 -5.41 12.39 12.25
N ILE A 272 -6.51 13.06 12.61
CA ILE A 272 -6.67 14.52 12.44
C ILE A 272 -5.55 15.25 13.21
N LEU A 273 -5.28 14.85 14.46
CA LEU A 273 -4.24 15.49 15.27
C LEU A 273 -2.85 15.32 14.65
N CYS A 274 -2.52 14.14 14.12
CA CYS A 274 -1.25 13.87 13.46
C CYS A 274 -1.06 14.75 12.22
N GLU A 275 -2.08 14.83 11.36
CA GLU A 275 -2.07 15.62 10.13
C GLU A 275 -1.98 17.12 10.42
N GLU A 276 -2.86 17.65 11.29
CA GLU A 276 -2.86 19.05 11.71
C GLU A 276 -1.53 19.45 12.35
N SER A 277 -0.96 18.57 13.19
CA SER A 277 0.35 18.83 13.80
C SER A 277 1.48 18.83 12.76
N CYS A 278 1.40 17.98 11.74
CA CYS A 278 2.37 17.95 10.65
C CYS A 278 2.32 19.25 9.85
N VAL A 279 1.13 19.66 9.41
CA VAL A 279 0.93 20.88 8.62
C VAL A 279 1.43 22.10 9.39
N TYR A 280 1.04 22.22 10.66
CA TYR A 280 1.45 23.32 11.53
C TYR A 280 2.98 23.36 11.69
N ASP A 281 3.60 22.25 12.09
CA ASP A 281 5.04 22.22 12.36
C ASP A 281 5.87 22.41 11.07
N MET A 282 5.38 21.96 9.90
CA MET A 282 6.02 22.20 8.60
C MET A 282 6.01 23.69 8.22
N PHE A 283 4.89 24.38 8.40
CA PHE A 283 4.79 25.81 8.10
C PHE A 283 5.83 26.63 8.88
N PHE A 284 6.01 26.34 10.17
CA PHE A 284 7.03 27.02 10.99
C PHE A 284 8.46 26.56 10.68
N ALA A 285 8.66 25.32 10.21
CA ALA A 285 9.96 24.87 9.74
C ALA A 285 10.39 25.66 8.48
N GLU A 286 9.49 25.91 7.53
CA GLU A 286 9.74 26.73 6.35
C GLU A 286 10.03 28.20 6.71
N GLU A 287 9.26 28.79 7.64
CA GLU A 287 9.47 30.16 8.11
C GLU A 287 10.85 30.34 8.77
N ARG A 288 11.35 29.31 9.48
CA ARG A 288 12.68 29.32 10.09
C ARG A 288 13.80 29.26 9.04
N VAL A 289 13.67 28.41 8.03
CA VAL A 289 14.65 28.32 6.93
C VAL A 289 14.75 29.65 6.18
N LEU A 290 13.62 30.34 5.97
CA LEU A 290 13.60 31.67 5.37
C LEU A 290 14.28 32.73 6.26
N LYS A 291 14.09 32.66 7.58
CA LYS A 291 14.74 33.56 8.55
C LYS A 291 16.25 33.32 8.65
N GLU A 292 16.69 32.06 8.64
CA GLU A 292 18.11 31.69 8.63
C GLU A 292 18.83 32.16 7.36
N GLN A 293 18.16 32.07 6.20
CA GLN A 293 18.67 32.62 4.93
C GLN A 293 18.71 34.16 4.91
N SER A 294 17.88 34.83 5.72
CA SER A 294 17.86 36.30 5.86
C SER A 294 18.94 36.89 6.78
N GLY A 295 19.81 36.04 7.38
CA GLY A 295 21.03 36.50 8.05
C GLY A 295 20.85 37.22 9.39
N THR A 296 19.68 37.12 10.04
CA THR A 296 19.42 37.72 11.36
C THR A 296 19.27 36.65 12.44
N ASN A 297 20.38 36.00 12.80
CA ASN A 297 20.75 35.71 14.21
C ASN A 297 22.02 34.83 14.28
N LYS A 298 23.08 35.41 14.84
CA LYS A 298 24.16 34.68 15.52
C LYS A 298 23.82 34.72 17.02
N GLY A 299 23.23 33.66 17.55
CA GLY A 299 22.95 33.54 18.98
C GLY A 299 22.52 32.11 19.33
N ASP A 300 23.39 31.45 20.10
CA ASP A 300 23.28 30.15 20.79
C ASP A 300 23.07 28.85 19.98
N VAL A 301 24.10 28.00 20.03
CA VAL A 301 24.24 26.72 19.34
C VAL A 301 23.87 25.52 20.26
N ASP A 302 23.41 25.77 21.48
CA ASP A 302 23.16 24.69 22.47
C ASP A 302 21.71 24.16 22.54
N ASP A 303 20.74 24.74 21.82
CA ASP A 303 19.32 24.29 21.83
C ASP A 303 18.97 23.26 20.72
N ALA A 304 19.95 22.81 19.92
CA ALA A 304 19.72 21.94 18.76
C ALA A 304 19.27 20.49 19.11
N GLU A 305 19.32 20.09 20.38
CA GLU A 305 18.90 18.77 20.85
C GLU A 305 17.44 18.70 21.33
N GLU A 306 16.82 19.81 21.75
CA GLU A 306 15.46 19.81 22.32
C GLU A 306 14.33 19.81 21.28
N ASP A 307 14.59 20.26 20.05
CA ASP A 307 13.52 20.57 19.10
C ASP A 307 13.17 19.38 18.19
N LYS A 308 12.58 18.34 18.80
CA LYS A 308 11.70 17.43 18.06
C LYS A 308 10.48 18.27 17.69
N GLY A 309 10.22 18.49 16.39
CA GLY A 309 8.90 18.98 15.97
C GLY A 309 7.83 18.20 16.73
N TYR A 310 6.96 18.90 17.45
CA TYR A 310 6.01 18.29 18.38
C TYR A 310 5.17 17.20 17.69
N CYS A 311 4.87 17.39 16.40
CA CYS A 311 4.29 16.40 15.50
C CYS A 311 4.98 15.03 15.60
N VAL A 312 6.31 14.97 15.57
CA VAL A 312 7.04 13.69 15.63
C VAL A 312 6.81 12.97 16.97
N SER A 313 6.61 13.72 18.06
CA SER A 313 6.22 13.16 19.36
C SER A 313 4.79 12.62 19.37
N VAL A 314 3.86 13.36 18.75
CA VAL A 314 2.47 12.93 18.54
C VAL A 314 2.43 11.63 17.73
N LEU A 315 3.12 11.61 16.58
CA LEU A 315 3.19 10.44 15.70
C LEU A 315 3.69 9.20 16.44
N ARG A 316 4.84 9.29 17.11
CA ARG A 316 5.40 8.15 17.85
C ARG A 316 4.47 7.66 18.96
N SER A 317 3.82 8.58 19.67
CA SER A 317 2.92 8.24 20.79
C SER A 317 1.65 7.56 20.30
N VAL A 318 1.03 8.07 19.22
CA VAL A 318 -0.15 7.48 18.58
C VAL A 318 0.18 6.10 18.03
N VAL A 319 1.24 5.99 17.21
CA VAL A 319 1.67 4.72 16.61
C VAL A 319 1.96 3.67 17.68
N SER A 320 2.74 4.03 18.70
CA SER A 320 3.04 3.12 19.81
C SER A 320 1.77 2.63 20.50
N ALA A 321 0.83 3.53 20.81
CA ALA A 321 -0.40 3.15 21.47
C ALA A 321 -1.30 2.26 20.60
N ILE A 322 -1.36 2.46 19.29
CA ILE A 322 -2.09 1.56 18.38
C ILE A 322 -1.42 0.18 18.33
N CYS A 323 -0.11 0.15 18.07
CA CYS A 323 0.67 -1.08 17.95
C CYS A 323 0.66 -1.94 19.22
N ASP A 324 0.68 -1.31 20.41
CA ASP A 324 0.59 -1.99 21.70
C ASP A 324 -0.79 -2.64 21.92
N ASN A 325 -1.87 -2.01 21.43
CA ASN A 325 -3.23 -2.47 21.63
C ASN A 325 -3.71 -3.46 20.56
N MET A 326 -3.22 -3.36 19.32
CA MET A 326 -3.72 -4.11 18.16
C MET A 326 -3.78 -5.63 18.37
N CYS A 327 -2.82 -6.21 19.11
CA CYS A 327 -2.82 -7.64 19.40
C CYS A 327 -3.53 -8.03 20.71
N LYS A 328 -3.96 -7.07 21.52
CA LYS A 328 -4.73 -7.38 22.74
C LYS A 328 -6.08 -7.97 22.34
N SER A 329 -6.54 -8.97 23.10
CA SER A 329 -7.81 -9.67 22.83
C SER A 329 -8.99 -8.72 22.61
N GLN A 330 -9.02 -7.62 23.35
CA GLN A 330 -10.06 -6.59 23.25
C GLN A 330 -10.19 -5.98 21.85
N TRP A 331 -9.08 -5.72 21.17
CA TRP A 331 -9.09 -5.15 19.83
C TRP A 331 -9.10 -6.28 18.79
N SER A 332 -8.25 -7.28 19.01
CA SER A 332 -8.00 -8.37 18.06
C SER A 332 -9.17 -9.34 17.87
N SER A 333 -10.20 -9.26 18.72
CA SER A 333 -11.45 -10.03 18.58
C SER A 333 -12.57 -9.27 17.88
N ASP A 334 -12.49 -7.93 17.76
CA ASP A 334 -13.48 -7.10 17.09
C ASP A 334 -12.96 -6.67 15.71
N LEU A 335 -13.60 -7.14 14.65
CA LEU A 335 -13.21 -6.83 13.28
C LEU A 335 -13.26 -5.32 13.00
N SER A 336 -14.29 -4.63 13.49
CA SER A 336 -14.50 -3.22 13.19
C SER A 336 -13.39 -2.35 13.78
N VAL A 337 -12.98 -2.66 15.02
CA VAL A 337 -11.87 -2.00 15.70
C VAL A 337 -10.53 -2.32 15.03
N CYS A 338 -10.31 -3.58 14.62
CA CYS A 338 -9.11 -3.98 13.87
C CYS A 338 -8.96 -3.17 12.58
N LEU A 339 -10.03 -3.08 11.79
CA LEU A 339 -10.03 -2.33 10.52
C LEU A 339 -9.78 -0.85 10.77
N ALA A 340 -10.49 -0.24 11.74
CA ALA A 340 -10.27 1.17 12.08
C ALA A 340 -8.83 1.46 12.54
N ALA A 341 -8.21 0.54 13.29
CA ALA A 341 -6.82 0.67 13.72
C ALA A 341 -5.84 0.55 12.55
N ILE A 342 -6.06 -0.40 11.64
CA ILE A 342 -5.27 -0.58 10.43
C ILE A 342 -5.41 0.62 9.49
N ASP A 343 -6.62 1.13 9.29
CA ASP A 343 -6.89 2.32 8.47
C ASP A 343 -6.23 3.57 9.08
N CYS A 344 -6.24 3.68 10.42
CA CYS A 344 -5.52 4.73 11.13
C CYS A 344 -4.00 4.65 10.88
N LEU A 345 -3.41 3.45 10.93
CA LEU A 345 -2.01 3.27 10.56
C LEU A 345 -1.76 3.58 9.08
N ASN A 346 -2.62 3.14 8.16
CA ASN A 346 -2.47 3.44 6.75
C ASN A 346 -2.56 4.95 6.46
N ALA A 347 -3.41 5.70 7.15
CA ALA A 347 -3.51 7.15 6.96
C ALA A 347 -2.21 7.89 7.29
N ILE A 348 -1.36 7.35 8.17
CA ILE A 348 -0.07 7.94 8.54
C ILE A 348 0.91 7.93 7.36
N THR A 349 0.74 7.07 6.35
CA THR A 349 1.61 7.11 5.16
C THR A 349 1.44 8.38 4.32
N ASN A 350 0.32 9.11 4.48
CA ASN A 350 0.09 10.41 3.83
C ASN A 350 0.82 11.56 4.52
N ILE A 351 1.42 11.33 5.70
CA ILE A 351 2.15 12.36 6.44
C ILE A 351 3.51 12.58 5.76
N HIS A 352 3.91 13.85 5.67
CA HIS A 352 5.11 14.23 4.92
C HIS A 352 6.35 13.43 5.38
N PRO A 353 7.14 12.83 4.46
CA PRO A 353 8.24 11.95 4.81
C PRO A 353 9.31 12.57 5.74
N SER A 354 9.50 13.89 5.71
CA SER A 354 10.44 14.58 6.60
C SER A 354 10.03 14.55 8.08
N MET A 355 8.73 14.48 8.37
CA MET A 355 8.20 14.35 9.73
C MET A 355 8.08 12.88 10.14
N LEU A 356 7.65 12.02 9.21
CA LEU A 356 7.50 10.59 9.45
C LEU A 356 8.85 9.90 9.72
N PHE A 357 9.89 10.27 8.97
CA PHE A 357 11.26 9.76 9.08
C PHE A 357 12.25 10.86 9.51
N TYR A 358 11.88 11.61 10.55
CA TYR A 358 12.69 12.70 11.09
C TYR A 358 14.13 12.25 11.40
N ARG A 359 15.12 12.99 10.90
CA ARG A 359 16.56 12.65 11.00
C ARG A 359 16.90 11.25 10.44
N LYS A 360 16.15 10.77 9.44
CA LYS A 360 16.29 9.43 8.85
C LYS A 360 16.04 8.29 9.85
N ASP A 361 15.32 8.57 10.94
CA ASP A 361 14.89 7.54 11.89
C ASP A 361 13.70 6.76 11.33
N LEU A 362 13.92 5.50 11.01
CA LEU A 362 12.91 4.58 10.48
C LEU A 362 12.10 3.87 11.58
N SER A 363 12.38 4.12 12.87
CA SER A 363 11.82 3.36 14.00
C SER A 363 10.28 3.31 14.02
N THR A 364 9.61 4.41 13.65
CA THR A 364 8.14 4.45 13.54
C THR A 364 7.64 3.45 12.50
N GLY A 365 8.26 3.40 11.31
CA GLY A 365 7.90 2.46 10.25
C GLY A 365 8.19 1.02 10.64
N PHE A 366 9.36 0.75 11.24
CA PHE A 366 9.69 -0.58 11.77
C PHE A 366 8.68 -1.07 12.81
N LEU A 367 8.27 -0.20 13.74
CA LEU A 367 7.30 -0.55 14.77
C LEU A 367 5.95 -0.95 14.15
N ILE A 368 5.50 -0.23 13.13
CA ILE A 368 4.24 -0.52 12.44
C ILE A 368 4.32 -1.84 11.69
N VAL A 369 5.33 -2.02 10.83
CA VAL A 369 5.52 -3.24 10.03
C VAL A 369 5.65 -4.46 10.95
N THR A 370 6.50 -4.38 11.97
CA THR A 370 6.70 -5.48 12.92
C THR A 370 5.43 -5.79 13.72
N SER A 371 4.65 -4.76 14.07
CA SER A 371 3.39 -4.97 14.81
C SER A 371 2.31 -5.59 13.95
N LEU A 372 2.21 -5.21 12.67
CA LEU A 372 1.31 -5.85 11.70
C LEU A 372 1.69 -7.31 11.48
N CYS A 373 2.99 -7.61 11.28
CA CYS A 373 3.49 -8.98 11.21
C CYS A 373 3.14 -9.80 12.46
N ARG A 374 3.37 -9.23 13.64
CA ARG A 374 3.01 -9.85 14.93
C ARG A 374 1.51 -10.06 15.07
N PHE A 375 0.69 -9.14 14.59
CA PHE A 375 -0.77 -9.28 14.60
C PHE A 375 -1.22 -10.45 13.73
N ILE A 376 -0.71 -10.55 12.51
CA ILE A 376 -0.97 -11.69 11.62
C ILE A 376 -0.57 -13.00 12.29
N ASP A 377 0.65 -13.08 12.81
CA ASP A 377 1.15 -14.27 13.50
C ASP A 377 0.24 -14.65 14.68
N THR A 378 -0.17 -13.67 15.49
CA THR A 378 -1.04 -13.88 16.67
C THR A 378 -2.43 -14.37 16.26
N GLN A 379 -3.00 -13.86 15.16
CA GLN A 379 -4.32 -14.27 14.69
C GLN A 379 -4.30 -15.68 14.08
N LEU A 380 -3.29 -15.99 13.26
CA LEU A 380 -3.17 -17.27 12.58
C LEU A 380 -2.73 -18.42 13.51
N MET A 381 -2.05 -18.11 14.61
CA MET A 381 -1.68 -19.09 15.65
C MET A 381 -2.83 -19.46 16.60
N LYS A 382 -4.01 -18.83 16.46
CA LYS A 382 -5.19 -19.25 17.24
C LYS A 382 -5.59 -20.68 16.85
N PRO A 383 -6.15 -21.47 17.78
CA PRO A 383 -6.58 -22.83 17.45
C PRO A 383 -7.72 -22.83 16.41
N PRO A 384 -7.83 -23.86 15.56
CA PRO A 384 -8.83 -23.90 14.47
C PRO A 384 -10.28 -23.57 14.84
N PRO A 385 -10.81 -23.94 16.03
CA PRO A 385 -12.16 -23.54 16.44
C PRO A 385 -12.37 -22.03 16.60
N GLN A 386 -11.29 -21.25 16.76
CA GLN A 386 -11.33 -19.79 16.86
C GLN A 386 -11.13 -19.11 15.51
N HIS A 387 -10.95 -19.86 14.42
CA HIS A 387 -10.88 -19.31 13.08
C HIS A 387 -12.28 -18.93 12.61
N SER A 388 -12.52 -17.63 12.52
CA SER A 388 -13.75 -17.07 11.95
C SER A 388 -13.45 -16.36 10.63
N ARG A 389 -14.50 -16.13 9.83
CA ARG A 389 -14.42 -15.32 8.61
C ARG A 389 -13.90 -13.92 8.90
N ASP A 390 -14.31 -13.37 10.05
CA ASP A 390 -13.94 -12.02 10.47
C ASP A 390 -12.47 -11.95 10.86
N LEU A 391 -11.96 -12.97 11.56
CA LEU A 391 -10.52 -13.11 11.83
C LEU A 391 -9.71 -13.17 10.53
N HIS A 392 -10.11 -14.01 9.56
CA HIS A 392 -9.40 -14.04 8.27
C HIS A 392 -9.49 -12.71 7.54
N SER A 393 -10.58 -11.96 7.70
CA SER A 393 -10.74 -10.64 7.08
C SER A 393 -9.82 -9.60 7.72
N SER A 394 -9.60 -9.62 9.04
CA SER A 394 -8.63 -8.73 9.69
C SER A 394 -7.18 -9.09 9.32
N VAL A 395 -6.86 -10.39 9.17
CA VAL A 395 -5.55 -10.83 8.67
C VAL A 395 -5.30 -10.36 7.24
N VAL A 396 -6.28 -10.49 6.35
CA VAL A 396 -6.17 -9.99 4.97
C VAL A 396 -5.93 -8.47 4.96
N ALA A 397 -6.68 -7.71 5.77
CA ALA A 397 -6.48 -6.27 5.89
C ALA A 397 -5.06 -5.92 6.39
N ALA A 398 -4.49 -6.70 7.30
CA ALA A 398 -3.12 -6.50 7.77
C ALA A 398 -2.07 -6.79 6.69
N TYR A 399 -2.25 -7.83 5.86
CA TYR A 399 -1.37 -8.07 4.69
C TYR A 399 -1.44 -6.92 3.68
N MET A 400 -2.65 -6.40 3.40
CA MET A 400 -2.81 -5.23 2.53
C MET A 400 -2.15 -3.98 3.13
N SER A 401 -2.26 -3.78 4.44
CA SER A 401 -1.59 -2.68 5.15
C SER A 401 -0.07 -2.77 5.08
N LEU A 402 0.50 -3.97 5.21
CA LEU A 402 1.93 -4.18 4.97
C LEU A 402 2.32 -3.74 3.55
N ALA A 403 1.54 -4.08 2.54
CA ALA A 403 1.83 -3.67 1.17
C ALA A 403 1.78 -2.14 1.01
N VAL A 404 0.79 -1.47 1.61
CA VAL A 404 0.69 0.01 1.64
C VAL A 404 1.96 0.64 2.26
N TRP A 405 2.38 0.16 3.42
CA TRP A 405 3.55 0.68 4.14
C TRP A 405 4.86 0.46 3.40
N LEU A 406 5.06 -0.73 2.82
CA LEU A 406 6.27 -1.05 2.06
C LEU A 406 6.34 -0.29 0.73
N CYS A 407 5.19 0.06 0.13
CA CYS A 407 5.15 0.92 -1.05
C CYS A 407 5.47 2.38 -0.71
N ALA A 408 4.91 2.89 0.38
CA ALA A 408 5.13 4.26 0.85
C ALA A 408 6.57 4.49 1.36
N ALA A 409 7.18 3.47 1.98
CA ALA A 409 8.53 3.54 2.53
C ALA A 409 9.40 2.32 2.14
N PRO A 410 9.89 2.27 0.89
CA PRO A 410 10.71 1.15 0.39
C PRO A 410 12.00 0.92 1.19
N LEU A 411 12.55 1.98 1.80
CA LEU A 411 13.75 1.92 2.66
C LEU A 411 13.60 0.93 3.83
N LEU A 412 12.38 0.58 4.25
CA LEU A 412 12.15 -0.39 5.32
C LEU A 412 12.63 -1.79 4.93
N VAL A 413 12.34 -2.25 3.70
CA VAL A 413 12.73 -3.59 3.23
C VAL A 413 14.18 -3.69 2.78
N GLU A 414 14.88 -2.57 2.66
CA GLU A 414 16.35 -2.57 2.50
C GLU A 414 17.06 -3.04 3.75
N THR A 415 16.39 -3.03 4.91
CA THR A 415 16.96 -3.56 6.15
C THR A 415 16.66 -5.06 6.30
N GLU A 416 17.72 -5.85 6.45
CA GLU A 416 17.67 -7.32 6.56
C GLU A 416 16.68 -7.82 7.63
N SER A 417 16.64 -7.17 8.80
CA SER A 417 15.73 -7.56 9.88
C SER A 417 14.25 -7.35 9.53
N CYS A 418 13.92 -6.25 8.85
CA CYS A 418 12.55 -5.99 8.38
C CYS A 418 12.17 -7.00 7.31
N LEU A 419 13.04 -7.18 6.31
CA LEU A 419 12.81 -8.09 5.19
C LEU A 419 12.59 -9.52 5.69
N THR A 420 13.43 -9.99 6.60
CA THR A 420 13.32 -11.33 7.20
C THR A 420 11.97 -11.49 7.91
N THR A 421 11.57 -10.50 8.71
CA THR A 421 10.30 -10.53 9.45
C THR A 421 9.10 -10.58 8.49
N VAL A 422 9.10 -9.75 7.45
CA VAL A 422 8.04 -9.70 6.44
C VAL A 422 8.00 -11.03 5.66
N ALA A 423 9.15 -11.55 5.24
CA ALA A 423 9.25 -12.81 4.52
C ALA A 423 8.71 -13.99 5.35
N GLU A 424 9.03 -14.05 6.64
CA GLU A 424 8.48 -15.08 7.54
C GLU A 424 6.96 -14.98 7.73
N THR A 425 6.42 -13.76 7.77
CA THR A 425 4.97 -13.54 7.84
C THR A 425 4.28 -13.92 6.53
N ILE A 426 4.90 -13.64 5.38
CA ILE A 426 4.42 -14.12 4.07
C ILE A 426 4.44 -15.65 4.01
N GLU A 427 5.55 -16.28 4.43
CA GLU A 427 5.71 -17.73 4.48
C GLU A 427 4.58 -18.39 5.28
N PHE A 428 4.25 -17.83 6.45
CA PHE A 428 3.14 -18.30 7.26
C PHE A 428 1.79 -18.16 6.53
N GLY A 429 1.52 -17.04 5.86
CA GLY A 429 0.27 -16.85 5.11
C GLY A 429 0.07 -17.85 3.97
N ILE A 430 1.14 -18.15 3.24
CA ILE A 430 1.13 -19.07 2.09
C ILE A 430 1.08 -20.54 2.56
N TYR A 431 1.88 -20.90 3.57
CA TYR A 431 2.08 -22.31 3.94
C TYR A 431 1.40 -22.74 5.23
N GLY A 432 0.78 -21.83 5.98
CA GLY A 432 0.12 -22.14 7.25
C GLY A 432 1.07 -22.34 8.44
N GLY A 433 2.36 -22.10 8.26
CA GLY A 433 3.35 -22.07 9.33
C GLY A 433 4.73 -21.72 8.79
N LYS A 434 5.68 -21.47 9.69
CA LYS A 434 7.07 -21.13 9.36
C LYS A 434 7.93 -22.40 9.38
N ASN A 435 8.80 -22.57 8.38
CA ASN A 435 9.72 -23.70 8.24
C ASN A 435 9.03 -25.08 8.22
N LEU A 436 7.82 -25.17 7.67
CA LEU A 436 7.08 -26.44 7.58
C LEU A 436 7.61 -27.34 6.46
N ALA A 437 7.64 -28.65 6.75
CA ALA A 437 7.87 -29.68 5.73
C ALA A 437 6.77 -29.60 4.66
N ILE A 438 7.11 -29.91 3.40
CA ILE A 438 6.20 -29.74 2.24
C ILE A 438 4.84 -30.43 2.46
N SER A 439 4.83 -31.60 3.10
CA SER A 439 3.62 -32.38 3.39
C SER A 439 2.66 -31.72 4.39
N GLU A 440 3.14 -30.78 5.20
CA GLU A 440 2.36 -30.10 6.24
C GLU A 440 1.91 -28.70 5.83
N ARG A 441 2.34 -28.22 4.66
CA ARG A 441 2.03 -26.88 4.16
C ARG A 441 0.56 -26.78 3.77
N LYS A 442 -0.18 -25.94 4.50
CA LYS A 442 -1.57 -25.63 4.22
C LYS A 442 -1.95 -24.28 4.81
N ALA A 443 -2.19 -23.29 3.94
CA ALA A 443 -2.68 -21.99 4.36
C ALA A 443 -3.96 -22.08 5.21
N ALA A 444 -4.14 -21.13 6.12
CA ALA A 444 -5.31 -21.07 6.99
C ALA A 444 -6.64 -20.90 6.21
N SER A 445 -6.60 -20.17 5.09
CA SER A 445 -7.68 -20.09 4.11
C SER A 445 -7.16 -19.58 2.77
N LYS A 446 -7.94 -19.78 1.70
CA LYS A 446 -7.59 -19.26 0.36
C LYS A 446 -7.39 -17.74 0.36
N ARG A 447 -8.26 -16.99 1.04
CA ARG A 447 -8.15 -15.52 1.15
C ARG A 447 -6.85 -15.07 1.81
N VAL A 448 -6.39 -15.79 2.84
CA VAL A 448 -5.12 -15.49 3.53
C VAL A 448 -3.93 -15.82 2.63
N HIS A 449 -3.98 -16.95 1.92
CA HIS A 449 -2.99 -17.31 0.91
C HIS A 449 -2.86 -16.23 -0.15
N ASP A 450 -3.97 -15.86 -0.80
CA ASP A 450 -4.00 -14.88 -1.89
C ASP A 450 -3.47 -13.51 -1.42
N ALA A 451 -3.77 -13.09 -0.19
CA ALA A 451 -3.26 -11.83 0.38
C ALA A 451 -1.76 -11.86 0.70
N ALA A 452 -1.25 -12.99 1.22
CA ALA A 452 0.18 -13.16 1.48
C ALA A 452 0.98 -13.26 0.18
N GLU A 453 0.42 -13.95 -0.81
CA GLU A 453 0.99 -14.06 -2.15
C GLU A 453 1.03 -12.68 -2.84
N PHE A 454 -0.05 -11.89 -2.76
CA PHE A 454 -0.07 -10.51 -3.23
C PHE A 454 1.04 -9.65 -2.57
N LEU A 455 1.25 -9.77 -1.26
CA LEU A 455 2.33 -9.06 -0.57
C LEU A 455 3.72 -9.49 -1.08
N LEU A 456 3.92 -10.80 -1.33
CA LEU A 456 5.16 -11.32 -1.91
C LEU A 456 5.45 -10.71 -3.28
N TYR A 457 4.43 -10.66 -4.15
CA TYR A 457 4.56 -10.05 -5.47
C TYR A 457 4.92 -8.56 -5.39
N ASN A 458 4.26 -7.79 -4.51
CA ASN A 458 4.61 -6.38 -4.28
C ASN A 458 6.06 -6.20 -3.82
N LEU A 459 6.54 -7.08 -2.94
CA LEU A 459 7.92 -7.05 -2.46
C LEU A 459 8.92 -7.20 -3.62
N PHE A 460 8.67 -8.12 -4.55
CA PHE A 460 9.50 -8.29 -5.74
C PHE A 460 9.44 -7.09 -6.70
N THR A 461 8.28 -6.45 -6.86
CA THR A 461 8.14 -5.25 -7.71
C THR A 461 8.87 -4.05 -7.14
N ALA A 462 8.81 -3.86 -5.82
CA ALA A 462 9.51 -2.77 -5.16
C ALA A 462 11.03 -2.84 -5.37
N VAL A 463 11.59 -4.04 -5.42
CA VAL A 463 13.01 -4.31 -5.70
C VAL A 463 13.35 -4.17 -7.18
N SER A 464 12.37 -4.35 -8.07
CA SER A 464 12.53 -4.36 -9.53
C SER A 464 12.21 -3.02 -10.21
N ARG A 465 12.16 -1.90 -9.47
CA ARG A 465 11.87 -0.53 -9.99
C ARG A 465 12.92 0.04 -10.99
N ARG A 466 13.58 -0.81 -11.78
CA ARG A 466 14.25 -0.38 -12.99
C ARG A 466 13.18 -0.22 -14.06
N ARG A 467 13.14 0.93 -14.76
CA ARG A 467 12.28 1.14 -15.94
C ARG A 467 12.63 0.05 -16.96
N THR A 468 11.92 -1.06 -16.93
CA THR A 468 11.93 -2.01 -18.04
C THR A 468 11.17 -1.31 -19.16
N ASN A 469 11.80 -1.07 -20.31
CA ASN A 469 11.06 -0.70 -21.51
C ASN A 469 10.05 -1.83 -21.77
N GLU A 470 8.80 -1.60 -21.38
CA GLU A 470 7.75 -2.63 -21.29
C GLU A 470 7.38 -3.12 -22.68
N ILE A 471 8.10 -4.13 -23.16
CA ILE A 471 7.54 -5.06 -24.13
C ILE A 471 6.55 -5.91 -23.34
N VAL A 472 5.26 -5.76 -23.62
CA VAL A 472 4.18 -6.32 -22.78
C VAL A 472 3.71 -7.68 -23.29
N ASP A 473 3.75 -7.89 -24.62
CA ASP A 473 3.14 -9.05 -25.27
C ASP A 473 3.92 -9.50 -26.52
N GLU A 474 3.47 -10.62 -27.09
CA GLU A 474 4.04 -11.23 -28.30
C GLU A 474 3.95 -10.31 -29.53
N ARG A 475 2.95 -9.42 -29.58
CA ARG A 475 2.73 -8.50 -30.70
C ARG A 475 3.69 -7.31 -30.63
N ARG A 476 4.03 -6.85 -29.44
CA ARG A 476 5.07 -5.84 -29.23
C ARG A 476 6.45 -6.38 -29.53
N LEU A 477 6.73 -7.65 -29.20
CA LEU A 477 7.93 -8.33 -29.71
C LEU A 477 7.98 -8.30 -31.24
N LEU A 478 6.85 -8.57 -31.90
CA LEU A 478 6.75 -8.52 -33.37
C LEU A 478 7.04 -7.12 -33.93
N TYR A 479 6.52 -6.05 -33.30
CA TYR A 479 6.81 -4.69 -33.75
C TYR A 479 8.27 -4.27 -33.50
N THR A 480 8.86 -4.69 -32.38
CA THR A 480 10.24 -4.33 -32.01
C THR A 480 11.29 -5.06 -32.85
N TYR A 481 11.12 -6.36 -33.07
CA TYR A 481 12.11 -7.21 -33.75
C TYR A 481 11.75 -7.54 -35.20
N GLY A 482 10.53 -7.20 -35.63
CA GLY A 482 10.02 -7.42 -36.97
C GLY A 482 9.54 -8.86 -37.25
N PRO A 483 8.80 -9.05 -38.36
CA PRO A 483 8.23 -10.35 -38.75
C PRO A 483 9.28 -11.39 -39.17
N GLN A 484 10.54 -10.97 -39.36
CA GLN A 484 11.63 -11.90 -39.68
C GLN A 484 12.12 -12.65 -38.44
N ALA A 485 12.02 -12.03 -37.25
CA ALA A 485 12.49 -12.60 -35.99
C ALA A 485 11.34 -13.20 -35.15
N ILE A 486 10.17 -12.59 -35.20
CA ILE A 486 9.03 -12.97 -34.37
C ILE A 486 7.88 -13.45 -35.25
N ASP A 487 7.39 -14.64 -34.94
CA ASP A 487 6.16 -15.20 -35.48
C ASP A 487 5.29 -15.59 -34.28
N THR A 488 4.16 -14.90 -34.11
CA THR A 488 3.27 -15.08 -32.95
C THR A 488 2.70 -16.50 -32.92
N THR A 489 2.52 -17.18 -34.06
CA THR A 489 1.95 -18.53 -34.08
C THR A 489 2.92 -19.60 -33.58
N GLN A 490 4.20 -19.26 -33.36
CA GLN A 490 5.21 -20.22 -32.94
C GLN A 490 5.61 -20.10 -31.46
N PHE A 491 4.86 -19.32 -30.68
CA PHE A 491 4.96 -19.34 -29.23
C PHE A 491 4.34 -20.61 -28.66
N ARG A 492 5.00 -21.18 -27.65
CA ARG A 492 4.47 -22.29 -26.84
C ARG A 492 3.97 -21.72 -25.53
N HIS A 493 2.70 -21.96 -25.21
CA HIS A 493 2.05 -21.39 -24.03
C HIS A 493 1.90 -22.45 -22.94
N PHE A 494 2.36 -22.12 -21.73
CA PHE A 494 2.33 -23.00 -20.57
C PHE A 494 1.57 -22.33 -19.44
N LEU A 495 0.51 -22.98 -18.95
CA LEU A 495 -0.22 -22.59 -17.76
C LEU A 495 0.41 -23.28 -16.54
N LEU A 496 0.95 -22.49 -15.63
CA LEU A 496 1.61 -22.94 -14.40
C LEU A 496 0.66 -22.78 -13.21
N LYS A 497 0.46 -23.85 -12.44
CA LYS A 497 -0.38 -23.93 -11.23
C LYS A 497 -1.77 -23.30 -11.41
N GLN A 498 -2.29 -23.33 -12.63
CA GLN A 498 -3.57 -22.71 -13.02
C GLN A 498 -3.66 -21.18 -12.83
N GLN A 499 -2.54 -20.47 -12.63
CA GLN A 499 -2.55 -19.03 -12.33
C GLN A 499 -1.61 -18.22 -13.21
N THR A 500 -0.45 -18.76 -13.58
CA THR A 500 0.58 -18.01 -14.32
C THR A 500 0.70 -18.55 -15.74
N LEU A 501 0.58 -17.69 -16.74
CA LEU A 501 0.80 -18.06 -18.14
C LEU A 501 2.21 -17.66 -18.57
N ILE A 502 2.97 -18.61 -19.10
CA ILE A 502 4.28 -18.35 -19.72
C ILE A 502 4.22 -18.75 -21.19
N SER A 503 4.39 -17.78 -22.07
CA SER A 503 4.62 -18.00 -23.49
C SER A 503 6.12 -18.05 -23.76
N VAL A 504 6.65 -19.07 -24.42
CA VAL A 504 8.08 -19.22 -24.74
C VAL A 504 8.29 -19.37 -26.24
N ARG A 505 9.31 -18.69 -26.77
CA ARG A 505 9.73 -18.74 -28.16
C ARG A 505 11.25 -18.84 -28.27
N GLU A 506 11.72 -19.85 -28.98
CA GLU A 506 13.14 -20.08 -29.25
C GLU A 506 13.73 -18.93 -30.08
N ALA A 507 14.87 -18.37 -29.64
CA ALA A 507 15.56 -17.26 -30.30
C ALA A 507 17.02 -17.57 -30.68
N THR A 508 17.56 -18.74 -30.31
CA THR A 508 18.97 -19.10 -30.53
C THR A 508 19.41 -18.98 -32.00
N LYS A 509 18.51 -19.30 -32.94
CA LYS A 509 18.79 -19.29 -34.39
C LYS A 509 18.96 -17.90 -34.99
N PHE A 510 18.55 -16.84 -34.30
CA PHE A 510 18.67 -15.47 -34.79
C PHE A 510 20.01 -14.88 -34.34
N THR A 511 21.06 -15.08 -35.13
CA THR A 511 22.45 -14.68 -34.79
C THR A 511 22.59 -13.21 -34.43
N ASN A 512 21.78 -12.32 -35.05
CA ASN A 512 21.77 -10.89 -34.75
C ASN A 512 21.24 -10.56 -33.34
N ILE A 513 20.43 -11.45 -32.76
CA ILE A 513 19.78 -11.26 -31.46
C ILE A 513 20.49 -12.10 -30.39
N SER A 514 20.81 -13.35 -30.74
CA SER A 514 21.38 -14.35 -29.84
C SER A 514 22.87 -14.14 -29.59
N GLN A 515 23.57 -13.43 -30.48
CA GLN A 515 25.02 -13.20 -30.40
C GLN A 515 25.83 -14.50 -30.23
N GLY A 516 25.31 -15.64 -30.71
CA GLY A 516 25.93 -16.95 -30.57
C GLY A 516 25.63 -17.69 -29.25
N HIS A 517 24.77 -17.14 -28.39
CA HIS A 517 24.35 -17.77 -27.13
C HIS A 517 22.95 -18.39 -27.25
N PRO A 518 22.66 -19.50 -26.54
CA PRO A 518 21.29 -20.01 -26.43
C PRO A 518 20.38 -18.93 -25.87
N SER A 519 19.33 -18.57 -26.61
CA SER A 519 18.49 -17.41 -26.35
C SER A 519 17.03 -17.73 -26.56
N LEU A 520 16.14 -17.13 -25.78
CA LEU A 520 14.70 -17.28 -25.92
C LEU A 520 13.97 -15.97 -25.61
N PHE A 521 12.84 -15.76 -26.27
CA PHE A 521 11.84 -14.80 -25.85
C PHE A 521 10.84 -15.51 -24.94
N PHE A 522 10.44 -14.88 -23.85
CA PHE A 522 9.29 -15.35 -23.09
C PHE A 522 8.43 -14.19 -22.63
N VAL A 523 7.13 -14.46 -22.50
CA VAL A 523 6.11 -13.54 -22.01
C VAL A 523 5.48 -14.16 -20.77
N VAL A 524 5.48 -13.44 -19.65
CA VAL A 524 4.85 -13.87 -18.40
C VAL A 524 3.61 -13.04 -18.15
N ARG A 525 2.51 -13.71 -17.83
CA ARG A 525 1.26 -13.09 -17.36
C ARG A 525 0.91 -13.68 -16.01
N THR A 526 0.69 -12.81 -15.04
CA THR A 526 0.26 -13.19 -13.69
C THR A 526 -0.97 -12.38 -13.31
N PRO A 527 -1.78 -12.84 -12.35
CA PRO A 527 -2.89 -12.03 -11.83
C PRO A 527 -2.43 -10.78 -11.06
N HIS A 528 -1.13 -10.62 -10.80
CA HIS A 528 -0.57 -9.57 -9.94
C HIS A 528 0.24 -8.51 -10.69
N HIS A 529 0.68 -8.79 -11.92
CA HIS A 529 1.48 -7.88 -12.71
C HIS A 529 1.01 -7.85 -14.16
N ALA A 530 1.11 -6.67 -14.77
CA ALA A 530 0.96 -6.53 -16.21
C ALA A 530 1.90 -7.51 -16.94
N ALA A 531 1.46 -7.96 -18.11
CA ALA A 531 2.23 -8.88 -18.92
C ALA A 531 3.63 -8.30 -19.22
N ALA A 532 4.65 -9.14 -19.12
CA ALA A 532 6.03 -8.72 -19.34
C ALA A 532 6.71 -9.70 -20.30
N ALA A 533 7.29 -9.16 -21.37
CA ALA A 533 8.06 -9.89 -22.36
C ALA A 533 9.55 -9.58 -22.22
N THR A 534 10.37 -10.62 -22.21
CA THR A 534 11.82 -10.49 -22.02
C THR A 534 12.58 -11.38 -23.00
N LEU A 535 13.72 -10.89 -23.46
CA LEU A 535 14.74 -11.68 -24.15
C LEU A 535 15.74 -12.18 -23.12
N THR A 536 15.84 -13.50 -22.95
CA THR A 536 16.82 -14.13 -22.06
C THR A 536 17.90 -14.82 -22.87
N ARG A 537 19.16 -14.63 -22.45
CA ARG A 537 20.33 -15.35 -22.96
C ARG A 537 20.88 -16.22 -21.85
N LEU A 538 21.12 -17.49 -22.17
CA LEU A 538 21.69 -18.47 -21.25
C LEU A 538 23.22 -18.43 -21.36
N TYR A 539 23.89 -18.23 -20.23
CA TYR A 539 25.34 -18.21 -20.15
C TYR A 539 25.83 -19.48 -19.45
N ALA A 540 26.92 -20.08 -19.94
CA ALA A 540 27.51 -21.30 -19.38
C ALA A 540 28.25 -21.07 -18.05
N SER A 541 28.50 -19.80 -17.68
CA SER A 541 29.18 -19.35 -16.47
C SER A 541 28.69 -17.94 -16.12
N PRO A 542 28.58 -17.56 -14.83
CA PRO A 542 28.46 -16.17 -14.43
C PRO A 542 29.79 -15.45 -14.72
N ASP A 543 30.05 -15.13 -15.99
CA ASP A 543 31.30 -14.48 -16.39
C ASP A 543 31.35 -13.03 -15.89
N VAL A 544 32.20 -12.82 -14.89
CA VAL A 544 32.61 -11.50 -14.36
C VAL A 544 33.45 -10.71 -15.39
N THR A 545 33.76 -11.27 -16.56
CA THR A 545 34.73 -10.73 -17.51
C THR A 545 34.16 -10.25 -18.86
N SER A 546 32.86 -10.37 -19.11
CA SER A 546 32.23 -9.91 -20.37
C SER A 546 31.53 -8.55 -20.28
N ARG A 547 31.66 -7.83 -19.16
CA ARG A 547 31.21 -6.42 -19.04
C ARG A 547 32.15 -5.40 -19.72
N GLN A 548 33.19 -5.83 -20.42
CA GLN A 548 34.00 -4.98 -21.30
C GLN A 548 33.82 -5.43 -22.74
N GLY A 549 32.83 -4.86 -23.44
CA GLY A 549 32.64 -5.14 -24.86
C GLY A 549 31.21 -4.97 -25.41
N VAL A 550 30.24 -4.52 -24.61
CA VAL A 550 29.03 -3.92 -25.17
C VAL A 550 29.24 -2.41 -25.10
N ASP A 551 29.52 -1.83 -26.26
CA ASP A 551 29.52 -0.39 -26.47
C ASP A 551 28.13 0.16 -26.09
N GLU A 552 27.97 0.64 -24.86
CA GLU A 552 26.92 1.60 -24.49
C GLU A 552 27.33 3.01 -24.95
N ASN A 553 27.64 3.17 -26.24
CA ASN A 553 27.83 4.46 -26.88
C ASN A 553 27.61 4.33 -28.39
N ASP A 554 26.35 4.23 -28.81
CA ASP A 554 25.93 5.04 -29.96
C ASP A 554 25.52 6.42 -29.41
N ASN A 555 26.53 7.24 -29.16
CA ASN A 555 26.48 8.67 -29.39
C ASN A 555 27.92 9.22 -29.43
N ASP A 556 28.24 9.87 -30.55
CA ASP A 556 29.51 10.55 -30.85
C ASP A 556 30.04 11.42 -29.70
N SER A 557 31.32 11.26 -29.32
CA SER A 557 32.34 12.34 -29.38
C SER A 557 33.63 12.08 -28.56
N VAL A 558 34.74 11.95 -29.31
CA VAL A 558 36.11 12.47 -29.12
C VAL A 558 36.65 12.83 -27.71
N SER A 559 37.62 12.01 -27.27
CA SER A 559 38.92 12.29 -26.60
C SER A 559 39.02 13.06 -25.26
N ASN A 560 39.60 12.36 -24.27
CA ASN A 560 40.97 12.54 -23.70
C ASN A 560 41.11 12.70 -22.17
N CYS A 561 41.93 11.79 -21.62
CA CYS A 561 42.89 11.91 -20.50
C CYS A 561 42.45 12.16 -19.05
N GLY A 562 42.92 11.26 -18.15
CA GLY A 562 43.36 11.67 -16.81
C GLY A 562 43.47 10.57 -15.76
N ASN A 563 44.64 9.91 -15.68
CA ASN A 563 45.04 9.00 -14.61
C ASN A 563 44.80 9.56 -13.19
N LYS A 564 44.43 8.68 -12.23
CA LYS A 564 45.03 8.65 -10.88
C LYS A 564 44.71 7.38 -10.10
N THR A 565 45.80 6.72 -9.74
CA THR A 565 46.00 5.56 -8.88
C THR A 565 45.46 5.80 -7.46
N VAL A 566 44.77 4.82 -6.87
CA VAL A 566 44.58 4.74 -5.41
C VAL A 566 44.97 3.34 -4.93
N VAL A 567 45.77 3.37 -3.87
CA VAL A 567 46.55 2.30 -3.24
C VAL A 567 45.65 1.27 -2.54
N GLY A 568 45.99 0.00 -2.72
CA GLY A 568 45.22 -1.15 -2.23
C GLY A 568 45.33 -1.41 -0.73
N CYS A 569 44.26 -2.00 -0.20
CA CYS A 569 44.25 -2.76 1.05
C CYS A 569 44.15 -4.25 0.67
N LEU A 570 45.07 -5.08 1.14
CA LEU A 570 45.15 -6.51 0.84
C LEU A 570 43.98 -7.28 1.50
N PRO A 571 43.18 -8.06 0.75
CA PRO A 571 42.23 -9.02 1.33
C PRO A 571 42.95 -10.30 1.77
N GLU A 572 42.54 -10.86 2.92
CA GLU A 572 42.91 -12.21 3.33
C GLU A 572 42.52 -13.25 2.26
N PRO A 573 43.27 -14.36 2.10
CA PRO A 573 42.96 -15.36 1.10
C PRO A 573 41.59 -16.00 1.38
N PRO A 574 40.70 -16.08 0.39
CA PRO A 574 39.40 -16.71 0.57
C PRO A 574 39.59 -18.19 0.87
N LYS A 575 38.84 -18.70 1.86
CA LYS A 575 38.74 -20.14 2.11
C LYS A 575 38.20 -20.80 0.83
N PRO A 576 38.80 -21.91 0.36
CA PRO A 576 38.29 -22.60 -0.81
C PRO A 576 36.86 -23.07 -0.54
N PHE A 577 35.95 -22.65 -1.42
CA PHE A 577 34.57 -23.09 -1.44
C PHE A 577 34.53 -24.61 -1.57
N GLN A 578 34.03 -25.29 -0.54
CA GLN A 578 33.75 -26.73 -0.61
C GLN A 578 32.36 -26.90 -1.21
N ILE A 579 32.32 -27.41 -2.43
CA ILE A 579 31.06 -27.84 -3.07
C ILE A 579 30.44 -28.92 -2.16
N PRO A 580 29.25 -28.69 -1.59
CA PRO A 580 28.58 -29.67 -0.75
C PRO A 580 28.39 -30.98 -1.52
N ALA A 581 28.64 -32.12 -0.88
CA ALA A 581 28.54 -33.43 -1.53
C ALA A 581 27.14 -33.73 -2.12
N SER A 582 26.12 -32.99 -1.69
CA SER A 582 24.76 -33.02 -2.25
C SER A 582 24.67 -32.49 -3.68
N VAL A 583 25.54 -31.56 -4.10
CA VAL A 583 25.56 -30.97 -5.46
C VAL A 583 25.97 -31.99 -6.53
N CYS A 584 26.74 -33.01 -6.15
CA CYS A 584 27.19 -34.06 -7.07
C CYS A 584 26.24 -35.28 -7.12
N LYS A 585 25.08 -35.23 -6.43
CA LYS A 585 24.08 -36.31 -6.54
C LYS A 585 23.25 -36.11 -7.81
N PRO A 586 23.17 -37.12 -8.70
CA PRO A 586 22.29 -37.05 -9.86
C PRO A 586 20.84 -36.89 -9.38
N MET A 587 20.19 -35.81 -9.79
CA MET A 587 18.88 -35.36 -9.36
C MET A 587 17.76 -35.87 -10.27
N CYS A 588 18.09 -36.25 -11.50
CA CYS A 588 17.16 -36.92 -12.39
C CYS A 588 17.82 -38.07 -13.17
N LYS A 589 16.99 -38.91 -13.82
CA LYS A 589 17.48 -39.99 -14.71
C LYS A 589 18.37 -39.46 -15.85
N LEU A 590 18.24 -38.19 -16.23
CA LEU A 590 19.08 -37.57 -17.27
C LEU A 590 20.52 -37.33 -16.79
N ASP A 591 20.73 -37.05 -15.49
CA ASP A 591 22.07 -36.87 -14.92
C ASP A 591 22.88 -38.16 -14.94
N SER A 592 22.20 -39.31 -14.94
CA SER A 592 22.81 -40.63 -15.13
C SER A 592 23.23 -40.92 -16.58
N VAL A 593 22.86 -40.06 -17.53
CA VAL A 593 23.24 -40.12 -18.96
C VAL A 593 24.52 -39.35 -19.23
N ILE A 594 25.01 -38.54 -18.27
CA ILE A 594 26.36 -37.97 -18.34
C ILE A 594 27.33 -39.16 -18.38
N PRO A 595 28.02 -39.40 -19.51
CA PRO A 595 28.91 -40.55 -19.62
C PRO A 595 29.95 -40.44 -18.49
N PRO A 596 30.23 -41.51 -17.73
CA PRO A 596 31.36 -41.49 -16.81
C PRO A 596 32.59 -41.09 -17.62
N LEU A 597 33.40 -40.18 -17.07
CA LEU A 597 34.61 -39.68 -17.73
C LEU A 597 35.47 -40.89 -18.12
N HIS A 598 35.39 -41.29 -19.39
CA HIS A 598 36.21 -42.36 -19.91
C HIS A 598 37.59 -41.77 -20.18
N PRO A 599 38.66 -42.36 -19.62
CA PRO A 599 40.00 -41.86 -19.85
C PRO A 599 40.27 -41.84 -21.36
N THR A 600 40.60 -40.67 -21.89
CA THR A 600 41.12 -40.55 -23.24
C THR A 600 42.60 -40.92 -23.23
N PRO A 601 43.20 -41.31 -24.36
CA PRO A 601 44.64 -41.52 -24.45
C PRO A 601 45.46 -40.29 -23.99
N GLU A 602 44.94 -39.06 -24.12
CA GLU A 602 45.57 -37.88 -23.51
C GLU A 602 45.43 -37.88 -21.99
N THR A 603 44.27 -38.24 -21.45
CA THR A 603 44.02 -38.28 -20.00
C THR A 603 44.89 -39.34 -19.32
N ASP A 604 45.03 -40.52 -19.92
CA ASP A 604 45.92 -41.59 -19.43
C ASP A 604 47.39 -41.16 -19.45
N LYS A 605 47.80 -40.40 -20.47
CA LYS A 605 49.15 -39.84 -20.56
C LYS A 605 49.39 -38.82 -19.44
N ILE A 606 48.45 -37.92 -19.18
CA ILE A 606 48.52 -36.93 -18.10
C ILE A 606 48.53 -37.62 -16.72
N ILE A 607 47.69 -38.64 -16.51
CA ILE A 607 47.66 -39.41 -15.26
C ILE A 607 49.00 -40.13 -15.02
N LYS A 608 49.57 -40.71 -16.08
CA LYS A 608 50.89 -41.35 -16.01
C LYS A 608 51.98 -40.34 -15.66
N ASP A 609 52.00 -39.18 -16.32
CA ASP A 609 52.95 -38.09 -16.05
C ASP A 609 52.80 -37.58 -14.60
N LEU A 610 51.57 -37.41 -14.10
CA LEU A 610 51.30 -37.03 -12.71
C LEU A 610 51.74 -38.11 -11.70
N SER A 611 51.56 -39.39 -12.02
CA SER A 611 52.00 -40.49 -11.17
C SER A 611 53.54 -40.60 -11.12
N ASP A 612 54.21 -40.29 -12.23
CA ASP A 612 55.67 -40.18 -12.30
C ASP A 612 56.17 -39.01 -11.45
N ILE A 613 55.54 -37.84 -11.55
CA ILE A 613 55.85 -36.66 -10.71
C ILE A 613 55.69 -36.99 -9.22
N ARG A 614 54.62 -37.69 -8.84
CA ARG A 614 54.33 -38.06 -7.45
C ARG A 614 55.37 -39.02 -6.87
N ARG A 615 55.89 -39.93 -7.71
CA ARG A 615 56.97 -40.85 -7.36
C ARG A 615 58.32 -40.13 -7.23
N THR A 616 58.61 -39.17 -8.09
CA THR A 616 59.83 -38.34 -7.99
C THR A 616 59.82 -37.45 -6.74
N MET A 617 58.65 -36.91 -6.37
CA MET A 617 58.43 -36.10 -5.16
C MET A 617 58.64 -36.88 -3.84
N GLN A 618 58.42 -38.19 -3.82
CA GLN A 618 58.63 -39.02 -2.62
C GLN A 618 60.12 -39.29 -2.33
N GLY A 619 61.00 -39.15 -3.32
CA GLY A 619 62.45 -39.29 -3.18
C GLY A 619 63.14 -37.96 -2.89
N SER A 620 62.95 -37.39 -1.70
CA SER A 620 63.79 -36.36 -1.04
C SER A 620 64.52 -35.27 -1.88
N GLU A 621 64.03 -34.89 -3.05
CA GLU A 621 64.47 -33.71 -3.79
C GLU A 621 63.29 -32.74 -3.94
N SER A 622 63.40 -31.59 -3.28
CA SER A 622 62.42 -30.51 -3.38
C SER A 622 62.45 -29.92 -4.78
N CYS A 623 61.46 -30.25 -5.62
CA CYS A 623 61.34 -29.76 -7.00
C CYS A 623 60.67 -28.38 -7.13
N ILE A 624 60.58 -27.62 -6.03
CA ILE A 624 59.91 -26.30 -6.01
C ILE A 624 60.97 -25.20 -5.91
N ARG A 625 61.70 -24.98 -7.01
CA ARG A 625 62.30 -23.67 -7.31
C ARG A 625 61.89 -23.28 -8.72
N ALA A 626 61.37 -22.06 -8.86
CA ALA A 626 60.76 -21.54 -10.09
C ALA A 626 61.73 -21.40 -11.29
N SER A 627 63.01 -21.76 -11.13
CA SER A 627 64.06 -21.65 -12.14
C SER A 627 64.70 -22.99 -12.53
N ASP A 628 64.09 -24.13 -12.13
CA ASP A 628 64.65 -25.45 -12.45
C ASP A 628 64.03 -26.01 -13.73
N ASP A 629 64.85 -26.29 -14.74
CA ASP A 629 64.47 -26.98 -16.00
C ASP A 629 63.89 -28.40 -15.77
N ARG A 630 63.92 -28.87 -14.52
CA ARG A 630 63.36 -30.15 -14.05
C ARG A 630 61.93 -30.02 -13.54
N ASN A 631 61.37 -28.82 -13.49
CA ASN A 631 60.01 -28.59 -13.01
C ASN A 631 59.01 -29.10 -14.06
N LEU A 632 58.52 -30.33 -13.87
CA LEU A 632 57.65 -31.03 -14.82
C LEU A 632 56.34 -30.26 -15.12
N TRP A 633 55.89 -29.41 -14.21
CA TRP A 633 54.71 -28.54 -14.39
C TRP A 633 54.89 -27.45 -15.46
N LEU A 634 56.15 -27.11 -15.78
CA LEU A 634 56.52 -26.09 -16.78
C LEU A 634 57.00 -26.72 -18.10
N ARG A 635 56.94 -28.05 -18.22
CA ARG A 635 57.46 -28.78 -19.38
C ARG A 635 56.38 -28.93 -20.46
N GLU A 636 56.70 -28.51 -21.68
CA GLU A 636 55.83 -28.73 -22.84
C GLU A 636 55.72 -30.23 -23.18
N PRO A 637 54.53 -30.75 -23.56
CA PRO A 637 53.28 -30.02 -23.83
C PRO A 637 52.35 -29.87 -22.61
N LEU A 638 52.75 -30.38 -21.43
CA LEU A 638 51.88 -30.40 -20.24
C LEU A 638 51.59 -28.97 -19.74
N ALA A 639 52.59 -28.09 -19.79
CA ALA A 639 52.44 -26.70 -19.39
C ALA A 639 51.47 -25.92 -20.29
N SER A 640 51.51 -26.13 -21.61
CA SER A 640 50.56 -25.51 -22.54
C SER A 640 49.15 -26.08 -22.41
N GLU A 641 48.99 -27.38 -22.13
CA GLU A 641 47.67 -27.97 -21.88
C GLU A 641 47.06 -27.51 -20.53
N LEU A 642 47.86 -27.39 -19.47
CA LEU A 642 47.40 -26.90 -18.16
C LEU A 642 47.15 -25.39 -18.11
N SER A 643 47.78 -24.61 -18.99
CA SER A 643 47.60 -23.15 -19.07
C SER A 643 46.53 -22.71 -20.06
N LYS A 644 46.00 -23.62 -20.89
CA LYS A 644 44.80 -23.33 -21.69
C LYS A 644 43.63 -23.10 -20.74
N PRO A 645 43.03 -21.89 -20.73
CA PRO A 645 41.77 -21.70 -20.01
C PRO A 645 40.77 -22.72 -20.54
N ILE A 646 40.06 -23.42 -19.65
CA ILE A 646 39.00 -24.34 -20.02
C ILE A 646 37.93 -23.51 -20.73
N GLN A 647 37.95 -23.51 -22.05
CA GLN A 647 36.91 -22.89 -22.84
C GLN A 647 35.82 -23.94 -23.03
N PRO A 648 34.57 -23.67 -22.58
CA PRO A 648 33.46 -24.56 -22.90
C PRO A 648 33.39 -24.72 -24.41
N LYS A 649 33.00 -25.93 -24.86
CA LYS A 649 32.72 -26.13 -26.29
C LYS A 649 31.70 -25.08 -26.73
N PRO A 650 31.82 -24.52 -27.94
CA PRO A 650 30.81 -23.61 -28.47
C PRO A 650 29.43 -24.26 -28.39
N ALA A 651 28.42 -23.46 -28.05
CA ALA A 651 27.06 -23.94 -27.88
C ALA A 651 26.62 -24.75 -29.11
N ALA A 652 26.00 -25.92 -28.86
CA ALA A 652 25.47 -26.72 -29.95
C ALA A 652 24.45 -25.87 -30.74
N PRO A 653 24.48 -25.89 -32.08
CA PRO A 653 23.54 -25.10 -32.91
C PRO A 653 22.07 -25.50 -32.70
N ASP A 654 21.82 -26.69 -32.13
CA ASP A 654 20.50 -27.26 -31.88
C ASP A 654 20.08 -27.20 -30.40
N CYS A 655 20.61 -26.26 -29.62
CA CYS A 655 20.16 -26.06 -28.23
C CYS A 655 18.70 -25.58 -28.21
N ASP A 656 17.80 -26.35 -27.55
CA ASP A 656 16.46 -25.88 -27.19
C ASP A 656 16.56 -25.08 -25.90
N ALA A 657 16.79 -23.77 -26.04
CA ALA A 657 16.95 -22.84 -24.94
C ALA A 657 15.67 -22.78 -24.08
N GLY A 658 14.50 -22.94 -24.70
CA GLY A 658 13.22 -23.02 -24.00
C GLY A 658 13.16 -24.18 -23.01
N ARG A 659 13.58 -25.37 -23.43
CA ARG A 659 13.63 -26.54 -22.53
C ARG A 659 14.63 -26.36 -21.40
N VAL A 660 15.82 -25.82 -21.69
CA VAL A 660 16.85 -25.55 -20.67
C VAL A 660 16.31 -24.57 -19.65
N PHE A 661 15.71 -23.46 -20.11
CA PHE A 661 15.09 -22.46 -19.23
C PHE A 661 14.01 -23.06 -18.32
N LEU A 662 13.06 -23.80 -18.89
CA LEU A 662 11.98 -24.40 -18.10
C LEU A 662 12.51 -25.44 -17.08
N TYR A 663 13.59 -26.14 -17.41
CA TYR A 663 14.27 -27.06 -16.50
C TYR A 663 15.03 -26.33 -15.39
N ASP A 664 15.85 -25.34 -15.73
CA ASP A 664 16.66 -24.57 -14.79
C ASP A 664 15.79 -23.75 -13.82
N MET A 665 14.62 -23.29 -14.28
CA MET A 665 13.61 -22.65 -13.43
C MET A 665 12.82 -23.65 -12.56
N GLY A 666 13.10 -24.95 -12.64
CA GLY A 666 12.43 -25.99 -11.87
C GLY A 666 10.97 -26.23 -12.26
N LEU A 667 10.55 -25.77 -13.44
CA LEU A 667 9.16 -25.89 -13.92
C LEU A 667 8.87 -27.26 -14.56
N ILE A 668 9.91 -28.01 -14.92
CA ILE A 668 9.81 -29.35 -15.49
C ILE A 668 10.30 -30.37 -14.48
N SER A 669 9.37 -31.10 -13.85
CA SER A 669 9.65 -32.28 -13.04
C SER A 669 8.58 -33.36 -13.24
N GLU A 670 8.91 -34.62 -12.95
CA GLU A 670 7.93 -35.72 -13.02
C GLU A 670 6.77 -35.50 -12.02
N GLU A 671 7.07 -34.88 -10.89
CA GLU A 671 6.10 -34.51 -9.86
C GLU A 671 5.15 -33.42 -10.36
N ALA A 672 5.68 -32.33 -10.91
CA ALA A 672 4.89 -31.23 -11.46
C ALA A 672 3.99 -31.72 -12.62
N PHE A 673 4.51 -32.61 -13.47
CA PHE A 673 3.72 -33.20 -14.55
C PHE A 673 2.57 -34.09 -14.02
N LYS A 674 2.83 -34.94 -13.01
CA LYS A 674 1.80 -35.78 -12.40
C LYS A 674 0.76 -34.98 -11.60
N ALA A 675 1.18 -33.89 -10.97
CA ALA A 675 0.30 -32.98 -10.24
C ALA A 675 -0.58 -32.12 -11.16
N GLY A 676 -0.22 -32.01 -12.45
CA GLY A 676 -0.89 -31.10 -13.39
C GLY A 676 -0.51 -29.64 -13.17
N ASP A 677 0.65 -29.38 -12.55
CA ASP A 677 1.14 -28.04 -12.24
C ASP A 677 1.64 -27.28 -13.48
N ILE A 678 1.93 -27.99 -14.58
CA ILE A 678 2.31 -27.38 -15.87
C ILE A 678 1.46 -28.00 -16.99
N VAL A 679 0.68 -27.15 -17.67
CA VAL A 679 -0.19 -27.56 -18.77
C VAL A 679 0.18 -26.76 -20.01
N MET A 680 0.54 -27.45 -21.09
CA MET A 680 0.74 -26.80 -22.39
C MET A 680 -0.64 -26.53 -23.02
N LEU A 681 -0.89 -25.28 -23.39
CA LEU A 681 -2.13 -24.88 -24.05
C LEU A 681 -2.05 -25.13 -25.56
N ASP A 682 -3.19 -25.48 -26.15
CA ASP A 682 -3.30 -25.63 -27.60
C ASP A 682 -3.51 -24.26 -28.27
N SER A 683 -2.48 -23.80 -28.98
CA SER A 683 -2.51 -22.57 -29.77
C SER A 683 -2.68 -22.83 -31.28
N ALA A 684 -3.12 -24.02 -31.69
CA ALA A 684 -3.30 -24.37 -33.11
C ALA A 684 -4.29 -23.45 -33.86
N ARG A 685 -5.24 -22.84 -33.15
CA ARG A 685 -6.12 -21.78 -33.67
C ARG A 685 -5.64 -20.42 -33.18
N SER A 686 -4.50 -19.98 -33.70
CA SER A 686 -3.81 -18.79 -33.20
C SER A 686 -4.70 -17.55 -33.11
N ASP A 687 -5.56 -17.31 -34.10
CA ASP A 687 -6.37 -16.08 -34.15
C ASP A 687 -7.46 -16.06 -33.06
N GLU A 688 -8.19 -17.17 -32.87
CA GLU A 688 -9.16 -17.31 -31.76
C GLU A 688 -8.43 -17.28 -30.41
N PHE A 689 -7.30 -17.99 -30.28
CA PHE A 689 -6.51 -18.04 -29.06
C PHE A 689 -6.01 -16.66 -28.63
N TYR A 690 -5.43 -15.87 -29.54
CA TYR A 690 -4.93 -14.53 -29.23
C TYR A 690 -6.05 -13.52 -29.02
N HIS A 691 -7.21 -13.72 -29.66
CA HIS A 691 -8.41 -12.94 -29.35
C HIS A 691 -8.84 -13.18 -27.91
N ASP A 692 -8.99 -14.43 -27.49
CA ASP A 692 -9.41 -14.81 -26.13
C ASP A 692 -8.35 -14.40 -25.09
N LEU A 693 -7.06 -14.61 -25.39
CA LEU A 693 -5.95 -14.19 -24.54
C LEU A 693 -6.00 -12.68 -24.28
N HIS A 694 -6.26 -11.90 -25.33
CA HIS A 694 -6.38 -10.46 -25.19
C HIS A 694 -7.65 -10.07 -24.39
N GLN A 695 -8.82 -10.58 -24.80
CA GLN A 695 -10.11 -10.18 -24.22
C GLN A 695 -10.28 -10.62 -22.76
N MET A 696 -9.79 -11.81 -22.40
CA MET A 696 -9.99 -12.38 -21.07
C MET A 696 -8.81 -12.15 -20.14
N VAL A 697 -7.56 -12.17 -20.65
CA VAL A 697 -6.36 -12.11 -19.80
C VAL A 697 -5.71 -10.73 -19.86
N ASP A 698 -5.34 -10.24 -21.04
CA ASP A 698 -4.58 -8.97 -21.14
C ASP A 698 -5.41 -7.73 -20.79
N ARG A 699 -6.75 -7.80 -20.92
CA ARG A 699 -7.67 -6.74 -20.47
C ARG A 699 -8.06 -6.88 -19.00
N SER A 700 -7.67 -7.94 -18.30
CA SER A 700 -7.95 -8.08 -16.88
C SER A 700 -7.04 -7.16 -16.07
N PRO A 701 -7.59 -6.25 -15.25
CA PRO A 701 -6.78 -5.31 -14.49
C PRO A 701 -6.06 -6.05 -13.36
N THR A 702 -4.75 -5.84 -13.26
CA THR A 702 -3.91 -6.39 -12.19
C THR A 702 -3.80 -5.44 -10.99
N LYS A 703 -4.28 -4.21 -11.16
CA LYS A 703 -4.35 -3.13 -10.16
C LYS A 703 -5.77 -2.60 -10.08
N LEU A 704 -6.07 -1.89 -9.00
CA LEU A 704 -7.29 -1.09 -8.92
C LEU A 704 -7.20 0.05 -9.95
N ILE A 705 -8.11 0.07 -10.92
CA ILE A 705 -8.15 1.14 -11.92
C ILE A 705 -9.05 2.28 -11.45
N GLN A 706 -8.65 3.52 -11.72
CA GLN A 706 -9.45 4.71 -11.48
C GLN A 706 -9.38 5.68 -12.66
N SER A 707 -10.50 6.36 -12.92
CA SER A 707 -10.59 7.39 -13.96
C SER A 707 -11.00 8.72 -13.36
N VAL A 708 -10.23 9.76 -13.62
CA VAL A 708 -10.49 11.11 -13.13
C VAL A 708 -10.74 12.03 -14.32
N CYS A 709 -11.94 12.62 -14.38
CA CYS A 709 -12.29 13.61 -15.39
C CYS A 709 -12.06 15.02 -14.84
N ILE A 710 -11.21 15.79 -15.51
CA ILE A 710 -10.84 17.15 -15.13
C ILE A 710 -11.52 18.13 -16.08
N PHE A 711 -12.25 19.09 -15.52
CA PHE A 711 -12.91 20.14 -16.27
C PHE A 711 -12.30 21.49 -15.93
N TYR A 712 -11.85 22.20 -16.96
CA TYR A 712 -11.44 23.60 -16.82
C TYR A 712 -12.62 24.52 -17.20
N VAL A 713 -13.04 25.38 -16.28
CA VAL A 713 -14.16 26.31 -16.48
C VAL A 713 -13.66 27.74 -16.36
N ARG A 714 -13.76 28.51 -17.45
CA ARG A 714 -13.43 29.94 -17.45
C ARG A 714 -14.56 30.76 -16.85
N ASP A 715 -14.20 31.95 -16.36
CA ASP A 715 -15.20 32.93 -15.90
C ASP A 715 -16.23 33.21 -17.01
N GLY A 716 -17.50 33.26 -16.63
CA GLY A 716 -18.63 33.49 -17.54
C GLY A 716 -19.11 32.30 -18.38
N GLN A 717 -18.39 31.16 -18.45
CA GLN A 717 -18.84 29.97 -19.18
C GLN A 717 -20.03 29.31 -18.48
N LYS A 718 -21.07 28.95 -19.24
CA LYS A 718 -22.32 28.39 -18.68
C LYS A 718 -22.82 27.16 -19.42
N THR A 719 -22.28 26.86 -20.60
CA THR A 719 -22.71 25.72 -21.40
C THR A 719 -21.65 24.63 -21.42
N ALA A 720 -22.09 23.37 -21.53
CA ALA A 720 -21.18 22.22 -21.60
C ALA A 720 -20.24 22.29 -22.82
N ALA A 721 -20.73 22.77 -23.96
CA ALA A 721 -19.92 22.90 -25.17
C ALA A 721 -18.73 23.85 -24.98
N GLU A 722 -18.97 25.02 -24.34
CA GLU A 722 -17.91 25.99 -24.03
C GLU A 722 -16.85 25.41 -23.07
N ILE A 723 -17.27 24.59 -22.10
CA ILE A 723 -16.36 23.96 -21.13
C ILE A 723 -15.52 22.88 -21.79
N LEU A 724 -16.13 22.01 -22.62
CA LEU A 724 -15.43 20.93 -23.32
C LEU A 724 -14.48 21.44 -24.41
N GLU A 725 -14.74 22.62 -24.98
CA GLU A 725 -13.86 23.25 -25.97
C GLU A 725 -12.50 23.65 -25.35
N ASN A 726 -12.47 24.00 -24.06
CA ASN A 726 -11.22 24.33 -23.36
C ASN A 726 -10.21 23.17 -23.37
N ALA A 727 -10.68 21.92 -23.43
CA ALA A 727 -9.84 20.73 -23.45
C ALA A 727 -9.20 20.44 -24.81
N MET A 728 -9.63 21.12 -25.88
CA MET A 728 -9.10 20.89 -27.24
C MET A 728 -7.73 21.55 -27.47
N ASN A 729 -7.37 22.56 -26.68
CA ASN A 729 -6.08 23.21 -26.77
C ASN A 729 -5.59 23.67 -25.38
N LEU A 730 -4.57 22.99 -24.85
CA LEU A 730 -3.95 23.29 -23.57
C LEU A 730 -3.28 24.68 -23.53
N GLU A 731 -2.80 25.22 -24.66
CA GLU A 731 -2.23 26.57 -24.72
C GLU A 731 -3.26 27.66 -24.38
N SER A 732 -4.55 27.36 -24.53
CA SER A 732 -5.62 28.30 -24.22
C SER A 732 -5.95 28.35 -22.72
N VAL A 733 -5.40 27.43 -21.92
CA VAL A 733 -5.71 27.25 -20.51
C VAL A 733 -4.70 28.02 -19.64
N SER A 734 -5.02 28.29 -18.37
CA SER A 734 -4.11 29.05 -17.49
C SER A 734 -2.84 28.27 -17.14
N SER A 735 -1.72 28.99 -16.98
CA SER A 735 -0.42 28.42 -16.62
C SER A 735 -0.45 27.65 -15.30
N GLU A 736 -1.20 28.13 -14.32
CA GLU A 736 -1.34 27.49 -13.01
C GLU A 736 -2.08 26.16 -13.12
N PHE A 737 -3.06 26.06 -14.02
CA PHE A 737 -3.79 24.83 -14.28
C PHE A 737 -2.88 23.81 -14.98
N CYS A 738 -2.10 24.25 -15.97
CA CYS A 738 -1.12 23.38 -16.64
C CYS A 738 -0.02 22.89 -15.67
N ALA A 739 0.45 23.74 -14.74
CA ALA A 739 1.39 23.35 -13.71
C ALA A 739 0.81 22.24 -12.81
N MET A 740 -0.44 22.41 -12.36
CA MET A 740 -1.14 21.38 -11.58
C MET A 740 -1.35 20.08 -12.37
N LEU A 741 -1.70 20.15 -13.67
CA LEU A 741 -1.78 18.95 -14.52
C LEU A 741 -0.43 18.21 -14.63
N ALA A 742 0.68 18.95 -14.74
CA ALA A 742 2.02 18.36 -14.85
C ALA A 742 2.45 17.58 -13.58
N GLU A 743 1.81 17.85 -12.43
CA GLU A 743 2.06 17.13 -11.17
C GLU A 743 1.24 15.84 -11.03
N LEU A 744 0.22 15.61 -11.88
CA LEU A 744 -0.70 14.48 -11.74
C LEU A 744 -0.16 13.16 -12.32
N GLY A 745 0.71 13.21 -13.33
CA GLY A 745 1.20 12.00 -13.98
C GLY A 745 1.96 12.25 -15.28
N GLU A 746 2.32 11.15 -15.96
CA GLU A 746 3.01 11.17 -17.25
C GLU A 746 2.01 11.31 -18.40
N GLY A 747 2.28 12.21 -19.35
CA GLY A 747 1.49 12.31 -20.58
C GLY A 747 1.79 11.14 -21.50
N VAL A 748 0.78 10.31 -21.76
CA VAL A 748 0.92 9.11 -22.60
C VAL A 748 0.01 9.17 -23.81
N GLU A 749 0.50 8.64 -24.93
CA GLU A 749 -0.29 8.46 -26.14
C GLU A 749 -1.15 7.19 -26.02
N VAL A 750 -2.46 7.35 -26.15
CA VAL A 750 -3.45 6.27 -25.92
C VAL A 750 -3.26 5.10 -26.89
N ALA A 751 -2.82 5.38 -28.13
CA ALA A 751 -2.61 4.33 -29.14
C ALA A 751 -1.44 3.39 -28.82
N ALA A 752 -0.42 3.88 -28.11
CA ALA A 752 0.80 3.12 -27.79
C ALA A 752 0.87 2.69 -26.31
N HIS A 753 0.03 3.26 -25.45
CA HIS A 753 0.02 2.98 -24.01
C HIS A 753 -0.59 1.60 -23.70
N PRO A 754 0.12 0.71 -22.98
CA PRO A 754 -0.36 -0.65 -22.73
C PRO A 754 -1.34 -0.75 -21.57
N HIS A 755 -1.57 0.33 -20.82
CA HIS A 755 -2.33 0.26 -19.58
C HIS A 755 -3.67 1.02 -19.63
N TRP A 756 -4.21 1.37 -18.47
CA TRP A 756 -5.45 2.11 -18.30
C TRP A 756 -5.35 3.51 -18.91
N THR A 757 -6.30 3.84 -19.78
CA THR A 757 -6.39 5.15 -20.46
C THR A 757 -7.65 5.94 -20.09
N GLY A 758 -8.35 5.50 -19.04
CA GLY A 758 -9.59 6.13 -18.57
C GLY A 758 -10.88 5.59 -19.22
N ASN A 759 -10.76 4.66 -20.17
CA ASN A 759 -11.89 4.03 -20.84
C ASN A 759 -11.56 2.62 -21.31
N TRP A 760 -12.43 1.65 -21.05
CA TRP A 760 -12.29 0.26 -21.50
C TRP A 760 -12.14 0.09 -23.01
N ALA A 761 -12.72 1.00 -23.81
CA ALA A 761 -12.64 0.95 -25.27
C ALA A 761 -11.24 1.30 -25.81
N THR A 762 -10.45 2.04 -25.04
CA THR A 762 -9.11 2.52 -25.42
C THR A 762 -8.00 1.92 -24.57
N ALA A 763 -8.33 1.39 -23.40
CA ALA A 763 -7.38 0.78 -22.49
C ALA A 763 -6.92 -0.59 -22.98
N PHE A 764 -5.69 -0.95 -22.61
CA PHE A 764 -5.10 -2.27 -22.86
C PHE A 764 -5.02 -2.69 -24.33
N SER A 765 -5.26 -1.79 -25.30
CA SER A 765 -5.40 -2.08 -26.75
C SER A 765 -4.45 -3.18 -27.25
N SER A 766 -4.94 -4.14 -28.04
CA SER A 766 -4.10 -5.19 -28.65
C SER A 766 -3.31 -4.72 -29.87
N GLU A 767 -3.62 -3.54 -30.43
CA GLU A 767 -2.97 -2.99 -31.64
C GLU A 767 -2.08 -1.79 -31.27
N ARG A 768 -1.11 -2.03 -30.38
CA ARG A 768 -0.14 -1.05 -29.86
C ARG A 768 0.98 -0.80 -30.86
N LYS A 769 0.66 -0.36 -32.07
CA LYS A 769 1.71 -0.05 -33.05
C LYS A 769 2.34 1.30 -32.65
N PRO A 770 3.65 1.34 -32.31
CA PRO A 770 4.33 2.62 -32.11
C PRO A 770 4.24 3.39 -33.43
N LEU A 771 3.69 4.60 -33.41
CA LEU A 771 3.81 5.50 -34.54
C LEU A 771 5.28 5.90 -34.66
N GLU A 772 5.82 5.95 -35.88
CA GLU A 772 7.09 6.64 -36.12
C GLU A 772 6.93 8.07 -35.60
N GLU A 773 7.91 8.59 -34.85
CA GLU A 773 7.92 9.96 -34.32
C GLU A 773 7.74 10.98 -35.46
N GLN A 774 6.49 11.25 -35.82
CA GLN A 774 6.16 12.36 -36.69
C GLN A 774 6.11 13.57 -35.77
N CYS A 775 7.13 14.42 -35.86
CA CYS A 775 7.11 15.79 -35.34
C CYS A 775 5.93 16.55 -35.94
N THR A 776 4.74 16.33 -35.40
CA THR A 776 3.50 17.01 -35.76
C THR A 776 3.07 17.76 -34.52
N GLY A 777 3.41 19.06 -34.48
CA GLY A 777 3.06 20.13 -33.53
C GLY A 777 2.54 19.79 -32.13
N ASP A 778 3.08 20.48 -31.12
CA ASP A 778 2.87 20.41 -29.65
C ASP A 778 1.41 20.46 -29.09
N ASN A 779 0.40 20.01 -29.83
CA ASN A 779 -1.00 20.00 -29.37
C ASN A 779 -1.36 18.68 -28.69
N PHE A 780 -1.03 18.58 -27.41
CA PHE A 780 -1.51 17.50 -26.55
C PHE A 780 -3.00 17.67 -26.24
N VAL A 781 -3.82 16.69 -26.62
CA VAL A 781 -5.24 16.65 -26.24
C VAL A 781 -5.50 15.46 -25.33
N LEU A 782 -5.72 15.75 -24.04
CA LEU A 782 -5.80 14.78 -22.94
C LEU A 782 -7.19 14.13 -22.81
N ASP A 783 -7.86 13.80 -23.91
CA ASP A 783 -9.28 13.39 -23.89
C ASP A 783 -9.52 11.88 -23.68
N GLY A 784 -8.47 11.12 -23.39
CA GLY A 784 -8.54 9.65 -23.30
C GLY A 784 -8.73 8.96 -24.64
N GLN A 785 -8.62 9.69 -25.77
CA GLN A 785 -8.62 9.11 -27.12
C GLN A 785 -7.28 9.30 -27.82
N SER A 786 -6.72 10.52 -27.74
CA SER A 786 -5.36 10.79 -28.24
C SER A 786 -4.32 10.64 -27.14
N HIS A 787 -4.52 11.36 -26.03
CA HIS A 787 -3.61 11.35 -24.90
C HIS A 787 -4.40 11.27 -23.59
N CYS A 788 -3.73 10.84 -22.53
CA CYS A 788 -4.19 10.99 -21.15
C CYS A 788 -2.98 11.22 -20.25
N LEU A 789 -3.20 11.72 -19.03
CA LEU A 789 -2.17 11.65 -18.00
C LEU A 789 -2.34 10.33 -17.25
N TRP A 790 -1.23 9.63 -17.06
CA TRP A 790 -1.22 8.32 -16.44
C TRP A 790 -0.30 8.32 -15.23
N TRP A 791 -0.78 7.70 -14.16
CA TRP A 791 0.00 7.47 -12.95
C TRP A 791 -0.36 6.12 -12.36
N ALA A 792 0.62 5.39 -11.84
CA ALA A 792 0.37 4.14 -11.15
C ALA A 792 1.37 3.92 -10.02
N ASP A 793 0.92 3.18 -9.01
CA ASP A 793 1.80 2.56 -8.02
C ASP A 793 1.63 1.02 -8.06
N ALA A 794 1.94 0.32 -6.98
CA ALA A 794 1.82 -1.14 -6.94
C ALA A 794 0.37 -1.64 -6.78
N HIS A 795 -0.55 -0.79 -6.32
CA HIS A 795 -1.93 -1.13 -5.97
C HIS A 795 -2.96 -0.51 -6.91
N ILE A 796 -2.72 0.73 -7.33
CA ILE A 796 -3.67 1.55 -8.05
C ILE A 796 -3.04 2.06 -9.36
N GLU A 797 -3.91 2.23 -10.33
CA GLU A 797 -3.61 2.82 -11.61
C GLU A 797 -4.67 3.88 -11.93
N VAL A 798 -4.23 5.09 -12.21
CA VAL A 798 -5.09 6.25 -12.42
C VAL A 798 -4.84 6.86 -13.78
N ALA A 799 -5.92 7.06 -14.53
CA ALA A 799 -5.89 7.84 -15.77
C ALA A 799 -6.68 9.15 -15.57
N TYR A 800 -6.01 10.28 -15.78
CA TYR A 800 -6.63 11.59 -15.79
C TYR A 800 -6.91 12.01 -17.23
N THR A 801 -8.14 12.45 -17.46
CA THR A 801 -8.62 12.88 -18.78
C THR A 801 -9.33 14.22 -18.68
N MET A 802 -9.23 15.02 -19.75
CA MET A 802 -9.99 16.23 -19.99
C MET A 802 -11.02 15.95 -21.09
N PRO A 803 -12.28 15.67 -20.73
CA PRO A 803 -13.30 15.32 -21.72
C PRO A 803 -13.46 16.40 -22.79
N THR A 804 -13.58 15.97 -24.05
CA THR A 804 -13.85 16.86 -25.19
C THR A 804 -15.20 16.52 -25.84
N GLU A 805 -15.66 17.37 -26.76
CA GLU A 805 -16.84 17.09 -27.59
C GLU A 805 -16.66 15.82 -28.45
N ARG A 806 -15.41 15.42 -28.75
CA ARG A 806 -15.11 14.17 -29.46
C ARG A 806 -15.56 12.95 -28.64
N CYS A 807 -15.42 12.99 -27.32
CA CYS A 807 -15.86 11.93 -26.42
C CYS A 807 -17.37 11.77 -26.44
N ARG A 808 -18.11 12.89 -26.52
CA ARG A 808 -19.58 12.89 -26.58
C ARG A 808 -20.12 12.24 -27.86
N ARG A 809 -19.51 12.52 -29.02
CA ARG A 809 -19.94 11.97 -30.31
C ARG A 809 -19.71 10.46 -30.39
N ARG A 810 -18.54 9.99 -29.96
CA ARG A 810 -18.18 8.56 -29.97
C ARG A 810 -19.10 7.74 -29.04
N ALA A 811 -19.46 8.27 -27.86
CA ALA A 811 -20.44 7.63 -26.98
C ALA A 811 -21.83 7.47 -27.63
N SER A 812 -22.25 8.43 -28.45
CA SER A 812 -23.50 8.35 -29.21
C SER A 812 -23.46 7.33 -30.34
N GLU A 813 -22.29 7.11 -30.95
CA GLU A 813 -22.09 6.14 -32.05
C GLU A 813 -22.09 4.71 -31.51
N LEU A 814 -21.36 4.42 -30.43
CA LEU A 814 -21.36 3.09 -29.79
C LEU A 814 -22.72 2.71 -29.22
N GLY A 815 -23.47 3.68 -28.67
CA GLY A 815 -24.84 3.45 -28.15
C GLY A 815 -25.87 3.06 -29.22
N SER A 816 -25.56 3.23 -30.50
CA SER A 816 -26.43 2.82 -31.62
C SER A 816 -26.12 1.42 -32.17
N ALA A 817 -24.92 0.89 -31.88
CA ALA A 817 -24.44 -0.37 -32.43
C ALA A 817 -24.71 -1.61 -31.55
N GLU A 818 -25.01 -1.44 -30.26
CA GLU A 818 -25.24 -2.55 -29.31
C GLU A 818 -26.65 -3.18 -29.36
N SER A 819 -27.51 -2.80 -30.31
CA SER A 819 -28.89 -3.36 -30.38
C SER A 819 -29.01 -4.75 -31.04
N THR A 820 -27.90 -5.42 -31.38
CA THR A 820 -27.94 -6.71 -32.12
C THR A 820 -26.97 -7.81 -31.65
N ALA A 821 -26.39 -7.75 -30.45
CA ALA A 821 -25.62 -8.88 -29.88
C ALA A 821 -26.43 -9.55 -28.75
N GLY A 822 -26.69 -10.85 -28.92
CA GLY A 822 -27.72 -11.62 -28.19
C GLY A 822 -27.53 -11.78 -26.69
N ASP A 823 -28.66 -12.04 -26.03
CA ASP A 823 -28.83 -12.45 -24.64
C ASP A 823 -27.80 -13.52 -24.23
N TYR A 824 -26.79 -13.11 -23.46
CA TYR A 824 -26.17 -13.96 -22.45
C TYR A 824 -26.41 -13.32 -21.09
N ASN A 825 -27.20 -14.00 -20.27
CA ASN A 825 -27.44 -13.66 -18.88
C ASN A 825 -26.13 -13.78 -18.11
N ASP A 826 -25.48 -12.64 -17.86
CA ASP A 826 -24.50 -12.51 -16.79
C ASP A 826 -25.05 -11.50 -15.78
N GLU A 827 -25.72 -12.02 -14.75
CA GLU A 827 -25.97 -11.27 -13.53
C GLU A 827 -24.59 -10.98 -12.94
N HIS A 828 -23.98 -9.83 -13.23
CA HIS A 828 -22.98 -9.07 -12.45
C HIS A 828 -22.46 -7.86 -13.28
N SER A 829 -23.36 -7.13 -13.96
CA SER A 829 -22.99 -5.95 -14.75
C SER A 829 -22.61 -4.75 -13.86
N ASP A 830 -21.32 -4.45 -13.91
CA ASP A 830 -20.55 -3.24 -13.61
C ASP A 830 -21.33 -1.92 -13.32
N PRO A 831 -21.14 -1.28 -12.14
CA PRO A 831 -21.68 0.04 -11.83
C PRO A 831 -20.98 1.21 -12.55
N GLU A 832 -19.77 1.06 -13.10
CA GLU A 832 -19.03 2.17 -13.73
C GLU A 832 -19.56 2.53 -15.12
N GLY A 833 -19.98 1.54 -15.92
CA GLY A 833 -20.67 1.78 -17.19
C GLY A 833 -22.00 2.54 -17.04
N LYS A 834 -22.67 2.40 -15.88
CA LYS A 834 -23.86 3.20 -15.52
C LYS A 834 -23.49 4.63 -15.12
N LEU A 835 -22.32 4.85 -14.52
CA LEU A 835 -21.85 6.19 -14.14
C LEU A 835 -21.56 7.05 -15.37
N GLN A 836 -20.95 6.49 -16.42
CA GLN A 836 -20.76 7.19 -17.71
C GLN A 836 -22.09 7.56 -18.38
N ARG A 837 -23.10 6.66 -18.36
CA ARG A 837 -24.46 7.00 -18.82
C ARG A 837 -25.11 8.11 -17.99
N MET A 838 -24.82 8.16 -16.68
CA MET A 838 -25.34 9.21 -15.79
C MET A 838 -24.68 10.57 -16.03
N VAL A 839 -23.35 10.61 -16.15
CA VAL A 839 -22.60 11.87 -16.37
C VAL A 839 -23.02 12.55 -17.67
N PHE A 840 -23.28 11.79 -18.74
CA PHE A 840 -23.77 12.36 -20.01
C PHE A 840 -25.30 12.57 -20.06
N GLY A 841 -26.09 11.81 -19.29
CA GLY A 841 -27.55 11.98 -19.20
C GLY A 841 -27.97 13.29 -18.54
N TYR A 842 -27.19 13.81 -17.57
CA TYR A 842 -27.48 15.07 -16.89
C TYR A 842 -27.26 16.34 -17.76
N PHE A 843 -26.57 16.23 -18.90
CA PHE A 843 -26.36 17.35 -19.83
C PHE A 843 -27.47 17.51 -20.88
N SER A 844 -28.49 16.65 -20.87
CA SER A 844 -29.73 16.87 -21.65
C SER A 844 -30.68 17.80 -20.88
N PHE A 845 -30.40 19.11 -20.90
CA PHE A 845 -31.41 20.09 -20.48
C PHE A 845 -32.53 20.12 -21.52
N SER A 846 -33.66 19.52 -21.15
CA SER A 846 -34.96 19.69 -21.81
C SER A 846 -35.30 21.19 -21.88
N SER A 847 -35.12 21.77 -23.07
CA SER A 847 -35.78 22.99 -23.48
C SER A 847 -37.29 22.73 -23.60
N ARG A 848 -38.01 22.81 -22.48
CA ARG A 848 -39.47 22.92 -22.45
C ARG A 848 -39.86 24.24 -21.81
N THR A 849 -40.05 25.24 -22.66
CA THR A 849 -40.77 26.47 -22.36
C THR A 849 -42.24 26.14 -22.07
N ASN A 850 -42.62 26.10 -20.79
CA ASN A 850 -44.03 26.06 -20.40
C ASN A 850 -44.59 27.48 -20.38
N ALA A 851 -45.27 27.86 -21.47
CA ALA A 851 -46.24 28.96 -21.46
C ALA A 851 -47.51 28.47 -20.74
N ALA A 852 -47.75 28.98 -19.54
CA ALA A 852 -48.96 28.71 -18.78
C ALA A 852 -50.14 29.51 -19.34
N ASN A 853 -51.04 28.83 -20.06
CA ASN A 853 -52.39 29.33 -20.32
C ASN A 853 -53.27 29.01 -19.10
N VAL A 854 -53.69 30.05 -18.40
CA VAL A 854 -54.73 29.99 -17.36
C VAL A 854 -56.08 30.12 -18.04
N HIS A 855 -56.90 29.07 -18.02
CA HIS A 855 -58.36 29.18 -18.14
C HIS A 855 -59.08 28.09 -17.34
N ASN A 856 -59.81 28.56 -16.31
CA ASN A 856 -61.07 28.09 -15.73
C ASN A 856 -61.54 26.66 -16.05
N SER A 857 -61.89 25.88 -15.02
CA SER A 857 -63.26 25.90 -14.47
C SER A 857 -63.49 24.82 -13.39
N ARG A 858 -64.17 25.28 -12.32
CA ARG A 858 -64.83 24.57 -11.21
C ARG A 858 -63.97 23.97 -10.09
#